data_AF-A0AA36API5-F1
#
_entry.id   AF-A0AA36API5-F1
#
_cell.length_a   1.000
_cell.length_b   1.000
_cell.length_c   1.000
_cell.angle_alpha   90.00
_cell.angle_beta   90.00
_cell.angle_gamma   90.00
#
_symmetry.space_group_name_H-M   'P 1'
#
loop_
_entity.id
_entity.type
_entity.pdbx_description
1 polymer ?
#
loop_
_entity_poly.entity_id
_entity_poly.type
_entity_poly.pdbx_seq_one_letter_code
_entity_poly.pdbx_strand_id
1 'polypeptide(L)'
;MQGKKCIAIIGAGASGLTAIKSCLDEGLEPVCFEKYDVTGGLWCYKEESELGRSTVMKSTVINTSKETMAYSDFPPPIHFPVYMHNSYVLKYLHMYSEKFNLDKYIQFFIEVTKVEKSDDFTASGQWKVYTRNCKSGKENVATFDGVLVCTGHHAAPKIPSFPGIEKFKGQVIHSQLYKHSKGYEDKRVVVIGFGNSGGDIAVEVSNTTAQTYLSTRHGAWVINRVADKGYPIDMFIQKRFLNTVMKLAPSVGNTLAEWKLNQRFDHALYSIKPKHSFQSQHPTVNDLLPNKIITHSVIIKPDVQEITENGIQFVDGTFEDNIDTIILATGYDIKIPFIAKSILDTEKNNFHLFKYIFPPDLEKPTLALIGFVQPIGALLPISELQCRLATRVFKGDVILPPAADMWKDIREKEIEVRKRYVKSERHTIQVDIIDYMDELAEMNGCKPNFKKMLFYDPSLALYCIFQSYTPYQYRLVGPGKWDGAKEALYGIWDRTLTAISQNFSLICATINKMSLRTLVIVLCSLYLAESTNYRRWCYFTNWSQYRDQPAKFKPPNIDTHLCTHISYAFATLKNGLVTNFEKDDISHAWQKGMFEEVNDIKNTNPQLKTYLAIGGWNLGSKPFSTAVINSQTRKRLIDSAINLARLYKFDGIEIDWEYPAGRGSPPEDKGRFTYLISELKQAITYEALRSSKTQLGLAVAVAAGRSKIDAGYEIGTISSYLDYINLMTYDFHGAWEHMTGHNSPLVRRGDETGEYLYWNLEDAAEYWLSKGAPASKMNIGVPTYGRTFTLSNPNNHGVGAPISGAGVAGTYTKTEGFIAYYEICHFLRNGGTTVWDNLQKAPYAYKGDHWISYENEKSLQLKVEWIKKRGFGGVMIWSLDLDDFAGMCGGQKYPLITSIVNALSTTPTPGGNFKDACKNKPNGNYPIPHQCKEYLQCLYGVGQINTCPPHQNYYPALHTCTPEVSYPCQPNPTSPTVIKTRGHDITNFCQFKSDGLYESPNACNEYIDCTFGKVNLMLCQQGLYFDPKSKYCFYKDQVRCQDGGTVIPHDFCANKPDGFYAHPAECHKYYICSNGATTKMTCLNGQIFENNHCQVSNKVC
;
A
#
# COMPACT_ATOMS: atom_id res chain seq x y z
N MET A 1 16.86 50.73 25.20
CA MET A 1 15.78 49.91 24.62
C MET A 1 15.86 50.11 23.11
N GLN A 2 16.22 49.08 22.34
CA GLN A 2 16.18 49.16 20.87
C GLN A 2 14.71 49.27 20.44
N GLY A 3 14.37 50.24 19.59
CA GLY A 3 13.01 50.41 19.07
C GLY A 3 12.56 49.16 18.30
N LYS A 4 11.24 48.95 18.20
CA LYS A 4 10.69 47.86 17.38
C LYS A 4 11.06 48.10 15.91
N LYS A 5 11.46 47.05 15.20
CA LYS A 5 11.73 47.14 13.76
C LYS A 5 10.42 47.37 13.00
N CYS A 6 10.40 48.37 12.14
CA CYS A 6 9.25 48.76 11.33
C CYS A 6 9.31 48.09 9.94
N ILE A 7 8.27 47.36 9.57
CA ILE A 7 8.24 46.52 8.35
C ILE A 7 7.16 47.02 7.39
N ALA A 8 7.56 47.36 6.16
CA ALA A 8 6.62 47.70 5.10
C ALA A 8 6.02 46.44 4.48
N ILE A 9 4.70 46.40 4.31
CA ILE A 9 3.96 45.32 3.66
C ILE A 9 3.24 45.89 2.44
N ILE A 10 3.51 45.33 1.25
CA ILE A 10 2.98 45.86 -0.01
C ILE A 10 1.82 44.98 -0.49
N GLY A 11 0.59 45.45 -0.32
CA GLY A 11 -0.66 44.77 -0.66
C GLY A 11 -1.31 44.08 0.53
N ALA A 12 -2.63 44.23 0.67
CA ALA A 12 -3.48 43.65 1.72
C ALA A 12 -4.35 42.49 1.21
N GLY A 13 -3.82 41.70 0.27
CA GLY A 13 -4.41 40.43 -0.14
C GLY A 13 -4.21 39.31 0.88
N ALA A 14 -4.48 38.06 0.49
CA ALA A 14 -4.29 36.90 1.36
C ALA A 14 -2.85 36.77 1.91
N SER A 15 -1.82 37.12 1.14
CA SER A 15 -0.43 37.17 1.65
C SER A 15 -0.21 38.33 2.62
N GLY A 16 -0.78 39.51 2.33
CA GLY A 16 -0.60 40.71 3.13
C GLY A 16 -1.19 40.62 4.53
N LEU A 17 -2.40 40.08 4.65
CA LEU A 17 -3.05 39.91 5.95
C LEU A 17 -2.21 39.02 6.88
N THR A 18 -1.73 37.88 6.39
CA THR A 18 -0.89 37.00 7.21
C THR A 18 0.52 37.55 7.43
N ALA A 19 1.03 38.41 6.55
CA ALA A 19 2.26 39.18 6.79
C ALA A 19 2.10 40.14 7.98
N ILE A 20 0.99 40.90 8.06
CA ILE A 20 0.71 41.78 9.20
C ILE A 20 0.68 40.95 10.49
N LYS A 21 -0.09 39.87 10.52
CA LYS A 21 -0.17 38.99 11.70
C LYS A 21 1.20 38.42 12.08
N SER A 22 1.98 37.93 11.12
CA SER A 22 3.30 37.35 11.39
C SER A 22 4.30 38.37 11.92
N CYS A 23 4.20 39.65 11.50
CA CYS A 23 4.98 40.73 12.10
C CYS A 23 4.62 40.92 13.57
N LEU A 24 3.32 40.94 13.89
CA LEU A 24 2.82 41.12 15.25
C LEU A 24 3.20 39.94 16.16
N ASP A 25 3.06 38.70 15.67
CA ASP A 25 3.45 37.48 16.38
C ASP A 25 4.94 37.51 16.78
N GLU A 26 5.79 38.15 15.96
CA GLU A 26 7.24 38.29 16.20
C GLU A 26 7.65 39.60 16.89
N GLY A 27 6.69 40.44 17.28
CA GLY A 27 6.94 41.71 17.97
C GLY A 27 7.47 42.85 17.09
N LEU A 28 7.34 42.72 15.77
CA LEU A 28 7.66 43.76 14.78
C LEU A 28 6.49 44.75 14.60
N GLU A 29 6.76 45.91 14.01
CA GLU A 29 5.76 46.94 13.75
C GLU A 29 5.40 46.99 12.25
N PRO A 30 4.25 46.44 11.82
CA PRO A 30 3.87 46.43 10.41
C PRO A 30 3.21 47.74 9.96
N VAL A 31 3.53 48.18 8.74
CA VAL A 31 2.78 49.19 7.99
C VAL A 31 2.42 48.61 6.63
N CYS A 32 1.13 48.41 6.36
CA CYS A 32 0.64 47.83 5.12
C CYS A 32 0.08 48.90 4.18
N PHE A 33 0.54 48.89 2.93
CA PHE A 33 0.07 49.78 1.87
C PHE A 33 -0.83 49.00 0.91
N GLU A 34 -2.09 49.38 0.81
CA GLU A 34 -3.06 48.79 -0.12
C GLU A 34 -3.48 49.84 -1.15
N LYS A 35 -3.27 49.52 -2.43
CA LYS A 35 -3.57 50.41 -3.55
C LYS A 35 -5.06 50.69 -3.68
N TYR A 36 -5.90 49.73 -3.31
CA TYR A 36 -7.34 49.80 -3.45
C TYR A 36 -8.04 50.19 -2.14
N ASP A 37 -9.37 50.19 -2.18
CA ASP A 37 -10.29 50.58 -1.12
C ASP A 37 -10.65 49.44 -0.15
N VAL A 38 -10.15 48.23 -0.40
CA VAL A 38 -10.63 46.99 0.22
C VAL A 38 -9.51 45.95 0.29
N THR A 39 -9.57 45.09 1.30
CA THR A 39 -8.65 43.96 1.48
C THR A 39 -9.09 42.73 0.68
N GLY A 40 -8.29 41.66 0.73
CA GLY A 40 -8.61 40.36 0.14
C GLY A 40 -8.02 40.14 -1.26
N GLY A 41 -7.63 41.21 -1.96
CA GLY A 41 -6.94 41.15 -3.26
C GLY A 41 -7.76 40.39 -4.30
N LEU A 42 -7.17 39.35 -4.90
CA LEU A 42 -7.77 38.51 -5.95
C LEU A 42 -9.20 38.04 -5.60
N TRP A 43 -9.46 37.70 -4.34
CA TRP A 43 -10.74 37.15 -3.89
C TRP A 43 -11.85 38.19 -3.73
N CYS A 44 -11.51 39.48 -3.79
CA CYS A 44 -12.50 40.56 -3.84
C CYS A 44 -13.04 40.71 -5.26
N TYR A 45 -14.14 40.02 -5.56
CA TYR A 45 -14.84 40.17 -6.83
C TYR A 45 -15.31 41.61 -7.05
N LYS A 46 -15.05 42.14 -8.25
CA LYS A 46 -15.58 43.42 -8.74
C LYS A 46 -16.25 43.21 -10.10
N GLU A 47 -17.43 43.81 -10.24
CA GLU A 47 -18.22 43.77 -11.49
C GLU A 47 -17.48 44.51 -12.61
N GLU A 48 -16.99 45.71 -12.33
CA GLU A 48 -16.10 46.45 -13.23
C GLU A 48 -14.64 46.07 -12.94
N SER A 49 -13.90 45.72 -13.99
CA SER A 49 -12.50 45.34 -13.89
C SER A 49 -11.66 46.06 -14.91
N GLU A 50 -10.56 46.62 -14.42
CA GLU A 50 -9.53 47.23 -15.24
C GLU A 50 -8.40 46.22 -15.46
N LEU A 51 -7.75 46.28 -16.63
CA LEU A 51 -6.55 45.50 -16.90
C LEU A 51 -5.49 45.83 -15.85
N GLY A 52 -4.89 44.81 -15.25
CA GLY A 52 -3.90 44.99 -14.18
C GLY A 52 -4.47 44.90 -12.77
N ARG A 53 -5.79 44.98 -12.54
CA ARG A 53 -6.40 44.70 -11.23
C ARG A 53 -6.67 43.21 -11.07
N SER A 54 -6.09 42.59 -10.05
CA SER A 54 -6.35 41.17 -9.76
C SER A 54 -7.77 40.99 -9.19
N THR A 55 -8.58 40.16 -9.85
CA THR A 55 -9.94 39.81 -9.42
C THR A 55 -10.37 38.51 -10.09
N VAL A 56 -11.21 37.75 -9.40
CA VAL A 56 -11.86 36.53 -9.91
C VAL A 56 -13.07 36.86 -10.79
N MET A 57 -13.64 35.83 -11.46
CA MET A 57 -14.97 35.93 -12.06
C MET A 57 -16.06 35.73 -11.00
N LYS A 58 -17.30 36.11 -11.30
CA LYS A 58 -18.40 36.13 -10.32
C LYS A 58 -18.64 34.76 -9.72
N SER A 59 -18.57 33.72 -10.54
CA SER A 59 -18.86 32.32 -10.22
C SER A 59 -17.68 31.55 -9.59
N THR A 60 -16.49 32.17 -9.44
CA THR A 60 -15.28 31.43 -9.06
C THR A 60 -15.44 30.75 -7.71
N VAL A 61 -15.21 29.44 -7.70
CA VAL A 61 -15.10 28.59 -6.51
C VAL A 61 -13.67 28.10 -6.39
N ILE A 62 -13.10 28.17 -5.17
CA ILE A 62 -11.73 27.73 -4.92
C ILE A 62 -11.56 26.22 -5.20
N ASN A 63 -10.39 25.83 -5.70
CA ASN A 63 -10.07 24.44 -6.07
C ASN A 63 -9.49 23.60 -4.91
N THR A 64 -9.39 24.18 -3.72
CA THR A 64 -8.83 23.55 -2.51
C THR A 64 -9.87 23.59 -1.40
N SER A 65 -9.97 22.51 -0.65
CA SER A 65 -10.95 22.40 0.43
C SER A 65 -10.63 23.39 1.56
N LYS A 66 -11.66 23.81 2.30
CA LYS A 66 -11.56 24.79 3.37
C LYS A 66 -10.51 24.42 4.43
N GLU A 67 -10.36 23.12 4.71
CA GLU A 67 -9.43 22.62 5.72
C GLU A 67 -7.97 22.60 5.26
N THR A 68 -7.72 22.42 3.95
CA THR A 68 -6.36 22.42 3.39
C THR A 68 -5.89 23.84 3.07
N MET A 69 -6.81 24.77 2.82
CA MET A 69 -6.51 26.17 2.47
C MET A 69 -6.44 27.15 3.63
N ALA A 70 -6.87 26.76 4.83
CA ALA A 70 -6.89 27.66 5.98
C ALA A 70 -5.50 28.14 6.43
N TYR A 71 -5.45 29.28 7.13
CA TYR A 71 -4.31 29.63 7.95
C TYR A 71 -4.19 28.64 9.13
N SER A 72 -2.95 28.31 9.50
CA SER A 72 -2.61 27.21 10.41
C SER A 72 -3.14 27.37 11.84
N ASP A 73 -3.50 28.58 12.27
CA ASP A 73 -4.07 28.89 13.58
C ASP A 73 -5.49 29.49 13.51
N PHE A 74 -6.15 29.38 12.34
CA PHE A 74 -7.49 29.92 12.14
C PHE A 74 -8.34 29.06 11.20
N PRO A 75 -8.93 27.95 11.70
CA PRO A 75 -9.82 27.11 10.90
C PRO A 75 -11.04 27.88 10.38
N PRO A 76 -11.56 27.58 9.18
CA PRO A 76 -12.76 28.23 8.67
C PRO A 76 -14.00 27.76 9.45
N PRO A 77 -15.07 28.56 9.48
CA PRO A 77 -16.29 28.18 10.19
C PRO A 77 -16.85 26.82 9.75
N ILE A 78 -17.38 26.08 10.72
CA ILE A 78 -17.87 24.71 10.52
C ILE A 78 -18.93 24.61 9.42
N HIS A 79 -19.80 25.60 9.31
CA HIS A 79 -20.90 25.67 8.35
C HIS A 79 -20.49 26.19 6.96
N PHE A 80 -19.25 26.65 6.78
CA PHE A 80 -18.79 27.11 5.45
C PHE A 80 -18.69 25.90 4.49
N PRO A 81 -19.05 26.09 3.20
CA PRO A 81 -18.91 25.06 2.18
C PRO A 81 -17.48 24.53 2.11
N VAL A 82 -17.33 23.24 1.77
CA VAL A 82 -16.00 22.62 1.68
C VAL A 82 -15.16 23.27 0.59
N TYR A 83 -15.72 23.48 -0.60
CA TYR A 83 -15.12 24.32 -1.63
C TYR A 83 -15.86 25.66 -1.64
N MET A 84 -15.17 26.70 -1.19
CA MET A 84 -15.76 28.02 -0.96
C MET A 84 -15.87 28.82 -2.26
N HIS A 85 -17.06 29.35 -2.53
CA HIS A 85 -17.23 30.44 -3.49
C HIS A 85 -16.36 31.65 -3.09
N ASN A 86 -15.91 32.47 -4.03
CA ASN A 86 -15.03 33.61 -3.78
C ASN A 86 -15.52 34.52 -2.64
N SER A 87 -16.83 34.74 -2.53
CA SER A 87 -17.44 35.52 -1.44
C SER A 87 -17.23 34.90 -0.05
N TYR A 88 -17.20 33.58 0.08
CA TYR A 88 -16.88 32.89 1.33
C TYR A 88 -15.39 32.95 1.66
N VAL A 89 -14.52 32.89 0.64
CA VAL A 89 -13.07 33.08 0.84
C VAL A 89 -12.80 34.51 1.33
N LEU A 90 -13.40 35.52 0.70
CA LEU A 90 -13.30 36.91 1.13
C LEU A 90 -13.83 37.09 2.56
N LYS A 91 -14.98 36.49 2.88
CA LYS A 91 -15.54 36.50 4.24
C LYS A 91 -14.57 35.88 5.25
N TYR A 92 -13.94 34.76 4.93
CA TYR A 92 -12.93 34.13 5.78
C TYR A 92 -11.71 35.06 6.01
N LEU A 93 -11.23 35.75 4.97
CA LEU A 93 -10.13 36.71 5.09
C LEU A 93 -10.50 37.92 5.97
N HIS A 94 -11.72 38.45 5.84
CA HIS A 94 -12.21 39.52 6.72
C HIS A 94 -12.33 39.04 8.17
N MET A 95 -12.85 37.83 8.40
CA MET A 95 -12.90 37.24 9.74
C MET A 95 -11.51 37.07 10.36
N TYR A 96 -10.51 36.71 9.55
CA TYR A 96 -9.12 36.64 10.00
C TYR A 96 -8.59 38.04 10.37
N SER A 97 -8.85 39.05 9.53
CA SER A 97 -8.46 40.44 9.80
C SER A 97 -9.08 40.97 11.10
N GLU A 98 -10.37 40.73 11.30
CA GLU A 98 -11.11 41.13 12.50
C GLU A 98 -10.59 40.39 13.74
N LYS A 99 -10.41 39.06 13.66
CA LYS A 99 -9.96 38.23 14.79
C LYS A 99 -8.61 38.69 15.34
N PHE A 100 -7.71 39.10 14.46
CA PHE A 100 -6.34 39.50 14.82
C PHE A 100 -6.14 41.04 14.80
N ASN A 101 -7.21 41.81 14.60
CA ASN A 101 -7.21 43.28 14.58
C ASN A 101 -6.14 43.85 13.63
N LEU A 102 -6.16 43.40 12.37
CA LEU A 102 -5.13 43.71 11.38
C LEU A 102 -5.42 45.01 10.61
N ASP A 103 -6.69 45.39 10.47
CA ASP A 103 -7.11 46.51 9.61
C ASP A 103 -6.48 47.86 10.00
N LYS A 104 -6.16 48.07 11.29
CA LYS A 104 -5.53 49.31 11.78
C LYS A 104 -4.11 49.55 11.25
N TYR A 105 -3.45 48.53 10.69
CA TYR A 105 -2.12 48.65 10.09
C TYR A 105 -2.18 48.89 8.58
N ILE A 106 -3.37 48.95 7.99
CA ILE A 106 -3.59 49.05 6.55
C ILE A 106 -3.91 50.49 6.18
N GLN A 107 -3.15 51.01 5.22
CA GLN A 107 -3.39 52.30 4.59
C GLN A 107 -3.94 52.08 3.18
N PHE A 108 -5.23 52.30 3.01
CA PHE A 108 -5.92 52.17 1.72
C PHE A 108 -5.64 53.35 0.79
N PHE A 109 -5.83 53.12 -0.51
CA PHE A 109 -5.52 54.08 -1.58
C PHE A 109 -4.05 54.51 -1.61
N ILE A 110 -3.14 53.69 -1.11
CA ILE A 110 -1.70 53.98 -1.12
C ILE A 110 -1.00 52.99 -2.06
N GLU A 111 -0.54 53.50 -3.20
CA GLU A 111 0.28 52.75 -4.15
C GLU A 111 1.76 52.87 -3.78
N VAL A 112 2.48 51.76 -3.74
CA VAL A 112 3.95 51.77 -3.66
C VAL A 112 4.50 51.91 -5.06
N THR A 113 5.21 53.02 -5.31
CA THR A 113 5.73 53.36 -6.64
C THR A 113 7.20 52.97 -6.80
N LYS A 114 7.97 52.96 -5.71
CA LYS A 114 9.40 52.62 -5.71
C LYS A 114 9.86 52.09 -4.34
N VAL A 115 10.77 51.13 -4.34
CA VAL A 115 11.47 50.60 -3.17
C VAL A 115 12.97 50.59 -3.50
N GLU A 116 13.76 51.30 -2.71
CA GLU A 116 15.22 51.40 -2.89
C GLU A 116 15.96 51.16 -1.59
N LYS A 117 17.20 50.68 -1.70
CA LYS A 117 18.12 50.56 -0.56
C LYS A 117 18.36 51.95 0.05
N SER A 118 18.41 52.06 1.37
CA SER A 118 18.91 53.27 2.03
C SER A 118 20.39 53.50 1.70
N ASP A 119 20.86 54.73 1.93
CA ASP A 119 22.25 55.10 1.61
C ASP A 119 23.27 54.30 2.46
N ASP A 120 22.84 53.84 3.65
CA ASP A 120 23.62 53.05 4.60
C ASP A 120 23.22 51.55 4.64
N PHE A 121 22.57 51.04 3.59
CA PHE A 121 21.97 49.69 3.56
C PHE A 121 22.92 48.56 3.99
N THR A 122 24.20 48.63 3.64
CA THR A 122 25.19 47.62 4.02
C THR A 122 25.36 47.50 5.53
N ALA A 123 25.15 48.59 6.28
CA ALA A 123 25.15 48.62 7.73
C ALA A 123 23.73 48.40 8.31
N SER A 124 22.73 49.18 7.85
CA SER A 124 21.39 49.23 8.43
C SER A 124 20.44 48.14 7.92
N GLY A 125 20.55 47.76 6.66
CA GLY A 125 19.60 46.91 5.95
C GLY A 125 18.26 47.56 5.64
N GLN A 126 18.16 48.89 5.73
CA GLN A 126 16.89 49.62 5.63
C GLN A 126 16.50 50.00 4.19
N TRP A 127 15.19 50.14 3.95
CA TRP A 127 14.63 50.45 2.64
C TRP A 127 13.88 51.79 2.67
N LYS A 128 14.12 52.65 1.67
CA LYS A 128 13.29 53.82 1.37
C LYS A 128 12.11 53.36 0.51
N VAL A 129 10.89 53.49 1.03
CA VAL A 129 9.65 53.11 0.35
C VAL A 129 8.89 54.36 -0.07
N TYR A 130 8.71 54.52 -1.37
CA TYR A 130 7.99 55.64 -1.99
C TYR A 130 6.55 55.24 -2.22
N THR A 131 5.64 56.06 -1.72
CA THR A 131 4.22 55.83 -1.83
C THR A 131 3.51 57.02 -2.45
N ARG A 132 2.41 56.74 -3.17
CA ARG A 132 1.53 57.73 -3.75
C ARG A 132 0.11 57.47 -3.29
N ASN A 133 -0.54 58.48 -2.74
CA ASN A 133 -1.96 58.41 -2.42
C ASN A 133 -2.78 58.52 -3.73
N CYS A 134 -3.47 57.45 -4.10
CA CYS A 134 -4.21 57.35 -5.37
C CYS A 134 -5.41 58.33 -5.47
N LYS A 135 -5.90 58.86 -4.36
CA LYS A 135 -6.99 59.86 -4.34
C LYS A 135 -6.51 61.29 -4.48
N SER A 136 -5.45 61.64 -3.75
CA SER A 136 -4.94 63.02 -3.69
C SER A 136 -3.73 63.29 -4.59
N GLY A 137 -3.08 62.25 -5.11
CA GLY A 137 -1.82 62.33 -5.86
C GLY A 137 -0.60 62.62 -4.99
N LYS A 138 -0.76 62.83 -3.67
CA LYS A 138 0.33 63.16 -2.76
C LYS A 138 1.34 62.02 -2.68
N GLU A 139 2.62 62.33 -2.89
CA GLU A 139 3.73 61.40 -2.72
C GLU A 139 4.32 61.50 -1.31
N ASN A 140 4.83 60.39 -0.79
CA ASN A 140 5.50 60.30 0.50
C ASN A 140 6.66 59.31 0.42
N VAL A 141 7.65 59.48 1.30
CA VAL A 141 8.78 58.56 1.42
C VAL A 141 8.99 58.26 2.89
N ALA A 142 9.12 56.97 3.23
CA ALA A 142 9.42 56.52 4.59
C ALA A 142 10.47 55.40 4.57
N THR A 143 11.22 55.29 5.66
CA THR A 143 12.29 54.28 5.81
C THR A 143 11.80 53.13 6.67
N PHE A 144 12.11 51.90 6.28
CA PHE A 144 11.68 50.67 6.94
C PHE A 144 12.85 49.70 7.14
N ASP A 145 12.81 48.92 8.22
CA ASP A 145 13.81 47.89 8.56
C ASP A 145 13.69 46.62 7.72
N GLY A 146 12.55 46.45 7.03
CA GLY A 146 12.36 45.38 6.07
C GLY A 146 11.10 45.57 5.22
N VAL A 147 11.02 44.82 4.12
CA VAL A 147 9.92 44.92 3.15
C VAL A 147 9.39 43.51 2.81
N LEU A 148 8.09 43.33 2.97
CA LEU A 148 7.34 42.14 2.56
C LEU A 148 6.48 42.48 1.33
N VAL A 149 6.81 41.90 0.17
CA VAL A 149 6.09 42.11 -1.08
C VAL A 149 4.95 41.09 -1.18
N CYS A 150 3.71 41.56 -1.14
CA CYS A 150 2.49 40.75 -1.08
C CYS A 150 1.49 41.08 -2.21
N THR A 151 1.97 41.61 -3.33
CA THR A 151 1.14 42.11 -4.45
C THR A 151 0.44 41.01 -5.25
N GLY A 152 0.85 39.75 -5.07
CA GLY A 152 0.40 38.62 -5.88
C GLY A 152 0.97 38.64 -7.30
N HIS A 153 0.57 37.65 -8.09
CA HIS A 153 1.17 37.36 -9.40
C HIS A 153 0.14 37.03 -10.50
N HIS A 154 -1.14 37.35 -10.28
CA HIS A 154 -2.25 37.20 -11.23
C HIS A 154 -2.90 38.56 -11.52
N ALA A 155 -2.07 39.52 -11.89
CA ALA A 155 -2.49 40.91 -12.12
C ALA A 155 -2.16 41.36 -13.56
N ALA A 156 -0.94 41.11 -14.05
CA ALA A 156 -0.55 41.50 -15.40
C ALA A 156 -0.97 40.42 -16.43
N PRO A 157 -1.93 40.69 -17.31
CA PRO A 157 -2.44 39.70 -18.26
C PRO A 157 -1.38 39.34 -19.31
N LYS A 158 -1.28 38.06 -19.66
CA LYS A 158 -0.39 37.60 -20.72
C LYS A 158 -1.15 37.53 -22.04
N ILE A 159 -0.86 38.46 -22.94
CA ILE A 159 -1.54 38.57 -24.24
C ILE A 159 -0.57 38.12 -25.35
N PRO A 160 -0.68 36.86 -25.82
CA PRO A 160 0.14 36.40 -26.94
C PRO A 160 -0.34 36.99 -28.27
N SER A 161 0.58 37.11 -29.23
CA SER A 161 0.26 37.47 -30.62
C SER A 161 -0.23 36.24 -31.39
N PHE A 162 -1.30 36.41 -32.16
CA PHE A 162 -1.78 35.41 -33.12
C PHE A 162 -1.80 36.04 -34.52
N PRO A 163 -1.41 35.30 -35.58
CA PRO A 163 -1.53 35.80 -36.95
C PRO A 163 -2.97 36.22 -37.27
N GLY A 164 -3.15 37.45 -37.75
CA GLY A 164 -4.44 37.97 -38.20
C GLY A 164 -5.39 38.45 -37.09
N ILE A 165 -4.99 38.42 -35.81
CA ILE A 165 -5.84 38.88 -34.70
C ILE A 165 -6.27 40.35 -34.83
N GLU A 166 -5.42 41.18 -35.43
CA GLU A 166 -5.68 42.58 -35.73
C GLU A 166 -6.77 42.80 -36.79
N LYS A 167 -7.07 41.77 -37.60
CA LYS A 167 -8.12 41.80 -38.63
C LYS A 167 -9.49 41.40 -38.08
N PHE A 168 -9.53 40.74 -36.93
CA PHE A 168 -10.75 40.20 -36.35
C PHE A 168 -11.73 41.32 -36.00
N LYS A 169 -12.95 41.25 -36.52
CA LYS A 169 -13.99 42.27 -36.32
C LYS A 169 -14.80 42.06 -35.05
N GLY A 170 -14.74 40.85 -34.47
CA GLY A 170 -15.40 40.51 -33.21
C GLY A 170 -14.63 41.03 -31.99
N GLN A 171 -15.11 40.67 -30.80
CA GLN A 171 -14.52 41.10 -29.55
C GLN A 171 -13.33 40.21 -29.15
N VAL A 172 -12.20 40.80 -28.72
CA VAL A 172 -11.10 40.07 -28.09
C VAL A 172 -10.91 40.58 -26.67
N ILE A 173 -10.97 39.68 -25.69
CA ILE A 173 -10.71 40.02 -24.28
C ILE A 173 -9.76 39.02 -23.63
N HIS A 174 -9.05 39.46 -22.61
CA HIS A 174 -8.34 38.55 -21.70
C HIS A 174 -9.29 38.03 -20.61
N SER A 175 -9.04 36.82 -20.10
CA SER A 175 -9.81 36.20 -19.01
C SER A 175 -9.99 37.07 -17.77
N GLN A 176 -9.06 37.99 -17.49
CA GLN A 176 -9.17 38.98 -16.41
C GLN A 176 -10.42 39.88 -16.52
N LEU A 177 -10.81 40.21 -17.76
CA LEU A 177 -11.97 41.05 -18.05
C LEU A 177 -13.29 40.27 -18.08
N TYR A 178 -13.24 38.93 -18.14
CA TYR A 178 -14.45 38.11 -18.05
C TYR A 178 -14.99 38.09 -16.61
N LYS A 179 -16.30 38.32 -16.44
CA LYS A 179 -16.96 38.34 -15.12
C LYS A 179 -18.13 37.39 -14.99
N HIS A 180 -18.94 37.28 -16.02
CA HIS A 180 -20.12 36.44 -16.06
C HIS A 180 -20.54 36.18 -17.52
N SER A 181 -21.41 35.21 -17.74
CA SER A 181 -21.93 34.86 -19.08
C SER A 181 -22.93 35.85 -19.69
N LYS A 182 -23.48 36.80 -18.92
CA LYS A 182 -24.40 37.81 -19.47
C LYS A 182 -23.71 38.68 -20.53
N GLY A 183 -24.35 38.85 -21.68
CA GLY A 183 -23.79 39.54 -22.87
C GLY A 183 -23.19 38.60 -23.91
N TYR A 184 -23.23 37.28 -23.67
CA TYR A 184 -22.77 36.23 -24.59
C TYR A 184 -23.90 35.35 -25.12
N GLU A 185 -25.16 35.75 -24.89
CA GLU A 185 -26.35 35.05 -25.38
C GLU A 185 -26.29 34.91 -26.91
N ASP A 186 -26.52 33.70 -27.41
CA ASP A 186 -26.57 33.34 -28.84
C ASP A 186 -25.28 33.63 -29.64
N LYS A 187 -24.19 34.01 -28.98
CA LYS A 187 -22.88 34.24 -29.62
C LYS A 187 -22.09 32.95 -29.83
N ARG A 188 -21.14 32.99 -30.76
CA ARG A 188 -20.10 31.96 -30.97
C ARG A 188 -18.80 32.42 -30.33
N VAL A 189 -18.34 31.68 -29.33
CA VAL A 189 -17.23 32.10 -28.45
C VAL A 189 -16.08 31.10 -28.53
N VAL A 190 -14.85 31.60 -28.69
CA VAL A 190 -13.63 30.79 -28.64
C VAL A 190 -12.83 31.17 -27.40
N VAL A 191 -12.61 30.21 -26.51
CA VAL A 191 -11.73 30.35 -25.34
C VAL A 191 -10.37 29.75 -25.69
N ILE A 192 -9.32 30.57 -25.70
CA ILE A 192 -7.95 30.13 -26.02
C ILE A 192 -7.16 29.92 -24.73
N GLY A 193 -6.74 28.68 -24.49
CA GLY A 193 -5.92 28.31 -23.34
C GLY A 193 -6.68 27.45 -22.34
N PHE A 194 -6.08 26.32 -21.98
CA PHE A 194 -6.74 25.29 -21.18
C PHE A 194 -6.17 25.18 -19.75
N GLY A 195 -6.16 26.31 -19.04
CA GLY A 195 -5.97 26.34 -17.59
C GLY A 195 -7.30 26.29 -16.83
N ASN A 196 -7.25 26.44 -15.51
CA ASN A 196 -8.46 26.51 -14.67
C ASN A 196 -9.42 27.60 -15.14
N SER A 197 -8.93 28.83 -15.40
CA SER A 197 -9.76 29.92 -15.93
C SER A 197 -10.37 29.59 -17.30
N GLY A 198 -9.61 28.95 -18.20
CA GLY A 198 -10.12 28.59 -19.52
C GLY A 198 -11.23 27.54 -19.46
N GLY A 199 -11.05 26.51 -18.64
CA GLY A 199 -12.07 25.49 -18.41
C GLY A 199 -13.33 26.06 -17.76
N ASP A 200 -13.18 26.89 -16.72
CA ASP A 200 -14.33 27.47 -16.02
C ASP A 200 -15.11 28.45 -16.91
N ILE A 201 -14.41 29.33 -17.64
CA ILE A 201 -15.05 30.27 -18.58
C ILE A 201 -15.77 29.51 -19.69
N ALA A 202 -15.13 28.50 -20.28
CA ALA A 202 -15.75 27.71 -21.35
C ALA A 202 -17.02 27.01 -20.85
N VAL A 203 -17.01 26.43 -19.64
CA VAL A 203 -18.20 25.82 -19.05
C VAL A 203 -19.29 26.86 -18.77
N GLU A 204 -18.94 27.98 -18.15
CA GLU A 204 -19.92 29.00 -17.76
C GLU A 204 -20.59 29.64 -18.97
N VAL A 205 -19.80 30.06 -19.96
CA VAL A 205 -20.29 30.76 -21.15
C VAL A 205 -21.08 29.81 -22.07
N SER A 206 -20.75 28.51 -22.09
CA SER A 206 -21.49 27.49 -22.85
C SER A 206 -22.95 27.30 -22.44
N ASN A 207 -23.38 27.87 -21.31
CA ASN A 207 -24.78 27.81 -20.88
C ASN A 207 -25.70 28.76 -21.68
N THR A 208 -25.15 29.78 -22.33
CA THR A 208 -25.93 30.85 -22.99
C THR A 208 -25.51 31.11 -24.43
N THR A 209 -24.32 30.70 -24.85
CA THR A 209 -23.83 30.87 -26.23
C THR A 209 -24.51 29.94 -27.22
N ALA A 210 -24.57 30.34 -28.49
CA ALA A 210 -24.92 29.43 -29.59
C ALA A 210 -23.90 28.30 -29.74
N GLN A 211 -22.61 28.61 -29.58
CA GLN A 211 -21.55 27.59 -29.54
C GLN A 211 -20.32 28.11 -28.78
N THR A 212 -19.73 27.26 -27.94
CA THR A 212 -18.43 27.53 -27.31
C THR A 212 -17.38 26.56 -27.86
N TYR A 213 -16.19 27.09 -28.16
CA TYR A 213 -15.00 26.32 -28.52
C TYR A 213 -13.91 26.54 -27.47
N LEU A 214 -13.23 25.48 -27.05
CA LEU A 214 -12.09 25.54 -26.14
C LEU A 214 -10.84 25.07 -26.87
N SER A 215 -9.95 26.01 -27.19
CA SER A 215 -8.69 25.75 -27.91
C SER A 215 -7.55 25.40 -26.97
N THR A 216 -6.85 24.30 -27.26
CA THR A 216 -5.69 23.84 -26.50
C THR A 216 -4.57 23.31 -27.39
N ARG A 217 -3.33 23.64 -27.01
CA ARG A 217 -2.10 23.21 -27.69
C ARG A 217 -1.64 21.81 -27.29
N HIS A 218 -1.84 21.46 -26.03
CA HIS A 218 -1.18 20.32 -25.41
C HIS A 218 -2.14 19.39 -24.67
N GLY A 219 -3.45 19.68 -24.66
CA GLY A 219 -4.39 19.03 -23.74
C GLY A 219 -4.12 19.39 -22.28
N ALA A 220 -4.88 18.79 -21.36
CA ALA A 220 -4.67 18.86 -19.92
C ALA A 220 -5.36 17.67 -19.24
N TRP A 221 -4.74 17.16 -18.17
CA TRP A 221 -5.44 16.26 -17.25
C TRP A 221 -6.47 17.06 -16.45
N VAL A 222 -7.73 16.63 -16.52
CA VAL A 222 -8.84 17.27 -15.82
C VAL A 222 -9.23 16.44 -14.60
N ILE A 223 -9.31 17.09 -13.45
CA ILE A 223 -9.71 16.47 -12.18
C ILE A 223 -10.99 17.12 -11.65
N ASN A 224 -11.79 16.33 -10.94
CA ASN A 224 -13.00 16.79 -10.26
C ASN A 224 -12.69 17.09 -8.80
N ARG A 225 -13.33 18.13 -8.24
CA ARG A 225 -13.30 18.41 -6.80
C ARG A 225 -13.93 17.27 -6.00
N VAL A 226 -14.94 16.62 -6.58
CA VAL A 226 -15.67 15.50 -5.97
C VAL A 226 -15.02 14.17 -6.35
N ALA A 227 -14.40 13.50 -5.37
CA ALA A 227 -13.82 12.16 -5.50
C ALA A 227 -14.88 11.05 -5.32
N ASP A 228 -14.42 9.79 -5.31
CA ASP A 228 -15.28 8.64 -5.00
C ASP A 228 -16.05 8.86 -3.68
N LYS A 229 -17.32 8.43 -3.65
CA LYS A 229 -18.23 8.57 -2.50
C LYS A 229 -18.54 10.02 -2.08
N GLY A 230 -18.21 11.02 -2.90
CA GLY A 230 -18.55 12.42 -2.63
C GLY A 230 -17.53 13.17 -1.78
N TYR A 231 -16.36 12.59 -1.51
CA TYR A 231 -15.33 13.24 -0.68
C TYR A 231 -14.55 14.33 -1.45
N PRO A 232 -13.97 15.32 -0.75
CA PRO A 232 -13.07 16.31 -1.37
C PRO A 232 -11.79 15.64 -1.87
N ILE A 233 -11.45 15.83 -3.14
CA ILE A 233 -10.33 15.14 -3.78
C ILE A 233 -8.99 15.45 -3.12
N ASP A 234 -8.73 16.72 -2.80
CA ASP A 234 -7.48 17.20 -2.23
C ASP A 234 -7.25 16.60 -0.84
N MET A 235 -8.29 16.56 0.00
CA MET A 235 -8.22 15.89 1.31
C MET A 235 -7.94 14.38 1.19
N PHE A 236 -8.35 13.74 0.09
CA PHE A 236 -8.14 12.32 -0.14
C PHE A 236 -6.73 12.00 -0.64
N ILE A 237 -6.20 12.82 -1.57
CA ILE A 237 -4.91 12.59 -2.24
C ILE A 237 -3.73 13.27 -1.53
N GLN A 238 -3.93 14.37 -0.82
CA GLN A 238 -2.87 15.07 -0.09
C GLN A 238 -2.72 14.47 1.30
N LYS A 239 -1.93 13.39 1.38
CA LYS A 239 -1.56 12.72 2.63
C LYS A 239 -0.05 12.51 2.65
N ARG A 240 0.60 12.65 3.81
CA ARG A 240 2.06 12.47 3.90
C ARG A 240 2.50 11.07 3.48
N PHE A 241 1.75 10.04 3.90
CA PHE A 241 1.97 8.66 3.47
C PHE A 241 1.90 8.52 1.94
N LEU A 242 0.82 9.00 1.32
CA LEU A 242 0.65 8.89 -0.13
C LEU A 242 1.71 9.70 -0.89
N ASN A 243 2.05 10.90 -0.41
CA ASN A 243 3.16 11.70 -0.97
C ASN A 243 4.48 10.92 -0.95
N THR A 244 4.77 10.22 0.14
CA THR A 244 5.97 9.37 0.26
C THR A 244 5.94 8.21 -0.73
N VAL A 245 4.81 7.50 -0.85
CA VAL A 245 4.64 6.39 -1.81
C VAL A 245 4.81 6.87 -3.24
N MET A 246 4.19 7.99 -3.61
CA MET A 246 4.26 8.56 -4.95
C MET A 246 5.69 9.00 -5.33
N LYS A 247 6.51 9.38 -4.35
CA LYS A 247 7.93 9.69 -4.56
C LYS A 247 8.80 8.46 -4.75
N LEU A 248 8.50 7.36 -4.05
CA LEU A 248 9.26 6.12 -4.16
C LEU A 248 8.98 5.37 -5.48
N ALA A 249 7.79 5.53 -6.05
CA ALA A 249 7.38 4.87 -7.29
C ALA A 249 6.63 5.82 -8.25
N PRO A 250 7.29 6.87 -8.79
CA PRO A 250 6.62 7.93 -9.56
C PRO A 250 5.99 7.44 -10.86
N SER A 251 6.60 6.48 -11.57
CA SER A 251 6.02 5.92 -12.79
C SER A 251 4.73 5.16 -12.50
N VAL A 252 4.74 4.30 -11.49
CA VAL A 252 3.55 3.54 -11.05
C VAL A 252 2.46 4.50 -10.55
N GLY A 253 2.86 5.51 -9.78
CA GLY A 253 1.95 6.55 -9.30
C GLY A 253 1.25 7.31 -10.42
N ASN A 254 1.99 7.74 -11.45
CA ASN A 254 1.41 8.39 -12.63
C ASN A 254 0.46 7.45 -13.37
N THR A 255 0.87 6.21 -13.65
CA THR A 255 0.01 5.23 -14.32
C THR A 255 -1.28 4.97 -13.56
N LEU A 256 -1.22 4.83 -12.23
CA LEU A 256 -2.41 4.64 -11.39
C LEU A 256 -3.30 5.88 -11.36
N ALA A 257 -2.72 7.08 -11.28
CA ALA A 257 -3.47 8.33 -11.30
C ALA A 257 -4.19 8.50 -12.64
N GLU A 258 -3.49 8.32 -13.76
CA GLU A 258 -4.04 8.40 -15.11
C GLU A 258 -5.12 7.35 -15.34
N TRP A 259 -4.89 6.10 -14.91
CA TRP A 259 -5.92 5.05 -14.95
C TRP A 259 -7.16 5.49 -14.18
N LYS A 260 -7.00 5.99 -12.95
CA LYS A 260 -8.11 6.41 -12.10
C LYS A 260 -8.88 7.61 -12.67
N LEU A 261 -8.20 8.57 -13.29
CA LEU A 261 -8.84 9.69 -13.97
C LEU A 261 -9.63 9.22 -15.19
N ASN A 262 -9.07 8.32 -15.99
CA ASN A 262 -9.74 7.78 -17.18
C ASN A 262 -10.92 6.87 -16.84
N GLN A 263 -10.98 6.26 -15.65
CA GLN A 263 -12.17 5.55 -15.16
C GLN A 263 -13.40 6.48 -15.03
N ARG A 264 -13.18 7.79 -14.85
CA ARG A 264 -14.29 8.75 -14.78
C ARG A 264 -14.77 9.16 -16.16
N PHE A 265 -13.83 9.53 -17.02
CA PHE A 265 -14.05 9.72 -18.47
C PHE A 265 -12.70 9.64 -19.18
N ASP A 266 -12.68 9.02 -20.35
CA ASP A 266 -11.46 8.81 -21.12
C ASP A 266 -11.00 10.14 -21.75
N HIS A 267 -9.85 10.66 -21.32
CA HIS A 267 -9.34 11.94 -21.79
C HIS A 267 -8.95 11.91 -23.28
N ALA A 268 -8.58 10.75 -23.82
CA ALA A 268 -8.26 10.60 -25.24
C ALA A 268 -9.52 10.66 -26.08
N LEU A 269 -10.58 9.96 -25.65
CA LEU A 269 -11.90 10.00 -26.30
C LEU A 269 -12.47 11.42 -26.34
N TYR A 270 -12.19 12.22 -25.31
CA TYR A 270 -12.66 13.61 -25.19
C TYR A 270 -11.69 14.63 -25.82
N SER A 271 -10.66 14.18 -26.55
CA SER A 271 -9.68 15.04 -27.24
C SER A 271 -8.91 16.01 -26.34
N ILE A 272 -8.77 15.68 -25.05
CA ILE A 272 -8.07 16.52 -24.07
C ILE A 272 -6.84 15.86 -23.45
N LYS A 273 -6.56 14.59 -23.78
CA LYS A 273 -5.40 13.85 -23.26
C LYS A 273 -4.10 14.55 -23.65
N PRO A 274 -3.27 14.95 -22.68
CA PRO A 274 -1.97 15.50 -22.98
C PRO A 274 -0.95 14.42 -23.36
N LYS A 275 0.15 14.86 -24.02
CA LYS A 275 1.29 13.98 -24.36
C LYS A 275 2.19 13.65 -23.15
N HIS A 276 2.04 14.36 -22.04
CA HIS A 276 2.86 14.23 -20.83
C HIS A 276 2.08 13.51 -19.72
N SER A 277 2.81 12.95 -18.74
CA SER A 277 2.21 12.23 -17.61
C SER A 277 1.51 13.16 -16.61
N PHE A 278 0.64 12.60 -15.77
CA PHE A 278 -0.20 13.36 -14.84
C PHE A 278 0.54 14.42 -14.00
N GLN A 279 1.68 14.07 -13.40
CA GLN A 279 2.44 14.99 -12.53
C GLN A 279 3.28 16.05 -13.26
N SER A 280 3.31 16.03 -14.60
CA SER A 280 4.14 16.93 -15.42
C SER A 280 3.47 18.26 -15.76
N GLN A 281 2.23 18.47 -15.34
CA GLN A 281 1.51 19.73 -15.48
C GLN A 281 0.61 19.93 -14.28
N HIS A 282 0.34 21.19 -13.92
CA HIS A 282 -0.71 21.47 -12.96
C HIS A 282 -2.07 21.07 -13.54
N PRO A 283 -2.80 20.11 -12.93
CA PRO A 283 -4.05 19.62 -13.50
C PRO A 283 -5.11 20.71 -13.52
N THR A 284 -6.02 20.64 -14.49
CA THR A 284 -7.17 21.53 -14.56
C THR A 284 -8.30 20.97 -13.69
N VAL A 285 -8.78 21.73 -12.71
CA VAL A 285 -9.86 21.31 -11.82
C VAL A 285 -11.18 21.82 -12.35
N ASN A 286 -12.03 20.94 -12.89
CA ASN A 286 -13.34 21.33 -13.38
C ASN A 286 -14.32 20.15 -13.31
N ASP A 287 -15.42 20.33 -12.58
CA ASP A 287 -16.40 19.27 -12.33
C ASP A 287 -17.38 19.03 -13.48
N LEU A 288 -17.54 20.01 -14.38
CA LEU A 288 -18.62 20.08 -15.36
C LEU A 288 -18.15 19.98 -16.81
N LEU A 289 -16.87 20.25 -17.07
CA LEU A 289 -16.31 20.29 -18.42
C LEU A 289 -16.58 19.01 -19.23
N PRO A 290 -16.39 17.78 -18.69
CA PRO A 290 -16.69 16.57 -19.46
C PRO A 290 -18.17 16.52 -19.91
N ASN A 291 -19.09 16.94 -19.04
CA ASN A 291 -20.51 16.97 -19.38
C ASN A 291 -20.83 18.00 -20.47
N LYS A 292 -20.07 19.10 -20.54
CA LYS A 292 -20.22 20.11 -21.60
C LYS A 292 -19.61 19.67 -22.93
N ILE A 293 -18.55 18.85 -22.89
CA ILE A 293 -17.94 18.28 -24.09
C ILE A 293 -18.87 17.24 -24.73
N ILE A 294 -19.41 16.31 -23.95
CA ILE A 294 -20.25 15.22 -24.51
C ILE A 294 -21.57 15.73 -25.10
N THR A 295 -22.10 16.86 -24.62
CA THR A 295 -23.28 17.51 -25.20
C THR A 295 -22.95 18.46 -26.35
N HIS A 296 -21.67 18.57 -26.73
CA HIS A 296 -21.14 19.53 -27.69
C HIS A 296 -21.44 21.01 -27.38
N SER A 297 -21.86 21.33 -26.15
CA SER A 297 -21.98 22.73 -25.71
C SER A 297 -20.60 23.40 -25.64
N VAL A 298 -19.56 22.61 -25.37
CA VAL A 298 -18.15 23.00 -25.55
C VAL A 298 -17.50 22.03 -26.53
N ILE A 299 -16.95 22.55 -27.63
CA ILE A 299 -16.19 21.75 -28.60
C ILE A 299 -14.70 22.00 -28.40
N ILE A 300 -13.92 20.93 -28.24
CA ILE A 300 -12.47 21.04 -28.12
C ILE A 300 -11.86 21.29 -29.49
N LYS A 301 -10.95 22.26 -29.57
CA LYS A 301 -10.18 22.60 -30.77
C LYS A 301 -8.68 22.55 -30.49
N PRO A 302 -7.84 22.24 -31.49
CA PRO A 302 -6.40 22.32 -31.32
C PRO A 302 -5.93 23.78 -31.34
N ASP A 303 -4.63 24.01 -31.51
CA ASP A 303 -4.07 25.37 -31.53
C ASP A 303 -4.64 26.23 -32.68
N VAL A 304 -4.63 27.53 -32.46
CA VAL A 304 -5.00 28.52 -33.48
C VAL A 304 -3.86 28.65 -34.49
N GLN A 305 -4.17 28.51 -35.78
CA GLN A 305 -3.25 28.73 -36.88
C GLN A 305 -3.27 30.18 -37.35
N GLU A 306 -4.46 30.69 -37.68
CA GLU A 306 -4.69 32.07 -38.14
C GLU A 306 -6.10 32.53 -37.73
N ILE A 307 -6.23 33.80 -37.36
CA ILE A 307 -7.51 34.45 -37.10
C ILE A 307 -7.86 35.30 -38.33
N THR A 308 -9.07 35.15 -38.85
CA THR A 308 -9.57 35.92 -40.00
C THR A 308 -10.48 37.06 -39.52
N GLU A 309 -11.11 37.79 -40.44
CA GLU A 309 -12.02 38.88 -40.06
C GLU A 309 -13.21 38.40 -39.23
N ASN A 310 -13.75 37.21 -39.52
CA ASN A 310 -14.98 36.69 -38.91
C ASN A 310 -14.84 35.25 -38.36
N GLY A 311 -13.66 34.64 -38.39
CA GLY A 311 -13.48 33.23 -38.02
C GLY A 311 -12.07 32.86 -37.59
N ILE A 312 -11.86 31.58 -37.30
CA ILE A 312 -10.57 31.05 -36.85
C ILE A 312 -10.24 29.76 -37.60
N GLN A 313 -9.03 29.71 -38.16
CA GLN A 313 -8.43 28.49 -38.68
C GLN A 313 -7.59 27.81 -37.59
N PHE A 314 -7.80 26.51 -37.41
CA PHE A 314 -7.08 25.68 -36.45
C PHE A 314 -6.04 24.80 -37.15
N VAL A 315 -5.02 24.36 -36.40
CA VAL A 315 -3.88 23.59 -36.94
C VAL A 315 -4.25 22.21 -37.51
N ASP A 316 -5.43 21.68 -37.20
CA ASP A 316 -5.96 20.44 -37.81
C ASP A 316 -6.63 20.68 -39.17
N GLY A 317 -6.61 21.92 -39.67
CA GLY A 317 -7.25 22.32 -40.92
C GLY A 317 -8.72 22.66 -40.78
N THR A 318 -9.32 22.53 -39.58
CA THR A 318 -10.71 22.95 -39.36
C THR A 318 -10.83 24.47 -39.32
N PHE A 319 -11.95 24.99 -39.82
CA PHE A 319 -12.27 26.41 -39.80
C PHE A 319 -13.62 26.62 -39.13
N GLU A 320 -13.68 27.56 -38.18
CA GLU A 320 -14.94 27.97 -37.55
C GLU A 320 -15.24 29.41 -37.94
N ASP A 321 -16.35 29.59 -38.64
CA ASP A 321 -16.83 30.90 -39.10
C ASP A 321 -17.78 31.56 -38.09
N ASN A 322 -18.08 32.84 -38.32
CA ASN A 322 -18.99 33.67 -37.54
C ASN A 322 -18.65 33.67 -36.05
N ILE A 323 -17.38 33.81 -35.69
CA ILE A 323 -16.94 33.92 -34.29
C ILE A 323 -17.16 35.35 -33.82
N ASP A 324 -17.94 35.53 -32.75
CA ASP A 324 -18.26 36.84 -32.19
C ASP A 324 -17.25 37.30 -31.14
N THR A 325 -16.67 36.35 -30.39
CA THR A 325 -15.78 36.69 -29.27
C THR A 325 -14.66 35.68 -29.06
N ILE A 326 -13.45 36.19 -28.85
CA ILE A 326 -12.26 35.44 -28.47
C ILE A 326 -11.88 35.82 -27.04
N ILE A 327 -11.83 34.83 -26.15
CA ILE A 327 -11.42 34.99 -24.75
C ILE A 327 -10.05 34.35 -24.55
N LEU A 328 -9.04 35.17 -24.28
CA LEU A 328 -7.68 34.74 -24.01
C LEU A 328 -7.54 34.30 -22.55
N ALA A 329 -7.64 33.00 -22.30
CA ALA A 329 -7.34 32.35 -21.02
C ALA A 329 -5.86 31.91 -20.95
N THR A 330 -4.98 32.82 -21.35
CA THR A 330 -3.55 32.57 -21.65
C THR A 330 -2.62 32.80 -20.47
N GLY A 331 -3.17 33.16 -19.30
CA GLY A 331 -2.44 33.30 -18.04
C GLY A 331 -1.94 34.71 -17.77
N TYR A 332 -0.95 34.83 -16.90
CA TYR A 332 -0.48 36.11 -16.39
C TYR A 332 1.06 36.16 -16.38
N ASP A 333 1.59 37.36 -16.55
CA ASP A 333 2.99 37.67 -16.30
C ASP A 333 3.17 38.15 -14.85
N ILE A 334 4.35 37.91 -14.30
CA ILE A 334 4.69 38.33 -12.95
C ILE A 334 5.59 39.57 -13.06
N LYS A 335 5.08 40.72 -12.58
CA LYS A 335 5.76 42.02 -12.67
C LYS A 335 5.83 42.69 -11.32
N ILE A 336 7.02 43.15 -10.93
CA ILE A 336 7.26 43.92 -9.70
C ILE A 336 7.99 45.21 -10.10
N PRO A 337 7.26 46.21 -10.64
CA PRO A 337 7.87 47.37 -11.30
C PRO A 337 8.52 48.36 -10.33
N PHE A 338 8.20 48.28 -9.04
CA PHE A 338 8.70 49.20 -8.01
C PHE A 338 10.03 48.76 -7.38
N ILE A 339 10.60 47.61 -7.78
CA ILE A 339 11.94 47.15 -7.34
C ILE A 339 12.86 47.14 -8.57
N ALA A 340 14.10 47.60 -8.39
CA ALA A 340 15.09 47.63 -9.47
C ALA A 340 15.43 46.21 -9.97
N LYS A 341 15.56 46.04 -11.30
CA LYS A 341 15.94 44.76 -11.93
C LYS A 341 17.26 44.18 -11.39
N SER A 342 18.18 45.03 -10.94
CA SER A 342 19.45 44.61 -10.34
C SER A 342 19.29 43.88 -9.00
N ILE A 343 18.17 44.07 -8.31
CA ILE A 343 17.82 43.39 -7.06
C ILE A 343 16.93 42.18 -7.34
N LEU A 344 15.99 42.35 -8.27
CA LEU A 344 15.02 41.33 -8.62
C LEU A 344 14.73 41.38 -10.12
N ASP A 345 15.29 40.43 -10.86
CA ASP A 345 14.89 40.20 -12.24
C ASP A 345 13.67 39.28 -12.29
N THR A 346 12.68 39.68 -13.09
CA THR A 346 11.39 39.02 -13.22
C THR A 346 11.11 38.60 -14.67
N GLU A 347 12.12 38.64 -15.54
CA GLU A 347 11.96 38.32 -16.96
C GLU A 347 11.49 36.87 -17.17
N LYS A 348 10.52 36.70 -18.08
CA LYS A 348 9.91 35.40 -18.45
C LYS A 348 9.37 34.59 -17.27
N ASN A 349 8.90 35.28 -16.22
CA ASN A 349 8.38 34.68 -14.98
C ASN A 349 9.41 33.80 -14.24
N ASN A 350 10.71 33.98 -14.47
CA ASN A 350 11.74 33.27 -13.71
C ASN A 350 12.26 34.18 -12.58
N PHE A 351 12.30 33.67 -11.35
CA PHE A 351 12.75 34.41 -10.17
C PHE A 351 13.81 33.60 -9.45
N HIS A 352 15.04 34.11 -9.41
CA HIS A 352 16.11 33.50 -8.66
C HIS A 352 16.02 33.91 -7.19
N LEU A 353 15.15 33.24 -6.45
CA LEU A 353 14.86 33.53 -5.06
C LEU A 353 15.10 32.29 -4.22
N PHE A 354 15.88 32.44 -3.14
CA PHE A 354 16.07 31.39 -2.17
C PHE A 354 14.72 31.05 -1.54
N LYS A 355 14.34 29.79 -1.68
CA LYS A 355 13.02 29.26 -1.30
C LYS A 355 11.85 30.03 -1.89
N TYR A 356 11.99 30.71 -3.03
CA TYR A 356 10.96 31.62 -3.59
C TYR A 356 10.59 32.82 -2.68
N ILE A 357 11.45 33.16 -1.72
CA ILE A 357 11.20 34.24 -0.74
C ILE A 357 12.28 35.32 -0.82
N PHE A 358 13.55 34.95 -0.71
CA PHE A 358 14.65 35.91 -0.47
C PHE A 358 15.56 36.08 -1.69
N PRO A 359 15.89 37.31 -2.11
CA PRO A 359 16.95 37.55 -3.08
C PRO A 359 18.32 37.15 -2.51
N PRO A 360 19.08 36.27 -3.20
CA PRO A 360 20.29 35.65 -2.62
C PRO A 360 21.48 36.60 -2.47
N ASP A 361 21.56 37.64 -3.32
CA ASP A 361 22.72 38.56 -3.37
C ASP A 361 22.55 39.81 -2.50
N LEU A 362 21.51 39.89 -1.67
CA LEU A 362 21.35 41.00 -0.74
C LEU A 362 22.32 40.88 0.44
N GLU A 363 23.00 41.98 0.74
CA GLU A 363 23.96 42.10 1.85
C GLU A 363 23.26 41.94 3.21
N LYS A 364 22.00 42.35 3.30
CA LYS A 364 21.12 42.16 4.46
C LYS A 364 19.80 41.52 3.99
N PRO A 365 19.34 40.42 4.62
CA PRO A 365 18.15 39.70 4.18
C PRO A 365 16.86 40.36 4.67
N THR A 366 16.63 41.62 4.30
CA THR A 366 15.52 42.47 4.77
C THR A 366 14.45 42.73 3.71
N LEU A 367 14.46 41.99 2.60
CA LEU A 367 13.44 42.00 1.56
C LEU A 367 12.98 40.56 1.30
N ALA A 368 11.66 40.34 1.30
CA ALA A 368 11.07 39.03 1.04
C ALA A 368 9.80 39.13 0.19
N LEU A 369 9.66 38.19 -0.74
CA LEU A 369 8.50 38.02 -1.61
C LEU A 369 7.60 36.92 -1.06
N ILE A 370 6.30 37.23 -0.91
CA ILE A 370 5.33 36.32 -0.29
C ILE A 370 4.22 35.96 -1.29
N GLY A 371 3.99 34.66 -1.45
CA GLY A 371 2.95 34.11 -2.33
C GLY A 371 3.34 34.08 -3.81
N PHE A 372 4.63 34.16 -4.13
CA PHE A 372 5.17 34.05 -5.50
C PHE A 372 5.51 32.59 -5.86
N VAL A 373 4.58 31.69 -5.55
CA VAL A 373 4.65 30.26 -5.87
C VAL A 373 3.32 29.76 -6.41
N GLN A 374 3.36 28.69 -7.21
CA GLN A 374 2.19 27.95 -7.68
C GLN A 374 2.24 26.53 -7.09
N PRO A 375 1.50 26.26 -6.02
CA PRO A 375 1.48 24.94 -5.42
C PRO A 375 0.54 23.98 -6.16
N ILE A 376 0.88 22.69 -6.15
CA ILE A 376 -0.16 21.63 -6.21
C ILE A 376 -0.79 21.57 -4.81
N GLY A 377 -1.69 22.52 -4.51
CA GLY A 377 -2.30 22.72 -3.21
C GLY A 377 -2.78 24.16 -3.00
N ALA A 378 -2.98 24.56 -1.75
CA ALA A 378 -3.46 25.90 -1.40
C ALA A 378 -2.32 26.89 -1.14
N LEU A 379 -2.49 28.14 -1.58
CA LEU A 379 -1.50 29.20 -1.43
C LEU A 379 -1.51 29.87 -0.04
N LEU A 380 -2.68 30.07 0.56
CA LEU A 380 -2.83 30.75 1.86
C LEU A 380 -1.90 30.21 2.97
N PRO A 381 -1.85 28.88 3.25
CA PRO A 381 -0.94 28.37 4.29
C PRO A 381 0.53 28.51 3.92
N ILE A 382 0.85 28.50 2.62
CA ILE A 382 2.20 28.74 2.15
C ILE A 382 2.60 30.19 2.44
N SER A 383 1.78 31.16 2.05
CA SER A 383 2.04 32.57 2.32
C SER A 383 2.21 32.82 3.82
N GLU A 384 1.42 32.19 4.68
CA GLU A 384 1.59 32.29 6.14
C GLU A 384 2.96 31.78 6.58
N LEU A 385 3.36 30.59 6.14
CA LEU A 385 4.63 30.00 6.58
C LEU A 385 5.85 30.73 6.01
N GLN A 386 5.73 31.28 4.79
CA GLN A 386 6.69 32.20 4.21
C GLN A 386 6.81 33.48 5.05
N CYS A 387 5.68 34.07 5.49
CA CYS A 387 5.69 35.24 6.36
C CYS A 387 6.34 34.95 7.71
N ARG A 388 6.00 33.83 8.35
CA ARG A 388 6.63 33.39 9.62
C ARG A 388 8.14 33.26 9.48
N LEU A 389 8.63 32.75 8.35
CA LEU A 389 10.06 32.66 8.08
C LEU A 389 10.68 34.05 7.88
N ALA A 390 10.07 34.87 7.02
CA ALA A 390 10.57 36.20 6.69
C ALA A 390 10.68 37.11 7.90
N THR A 391 9.65 37.16 8.76
CA THR A 391 9.67 38.02 9.95
C THR A 391 10.74 37.60 10.95
N ARG A 392 10.98 36.29 11.10
CA ARG A 392 12.04 35.77 11.96
C ARG A 392 13.44 35.99 11.41
N VAL A 393 13.61 35.95 10.09
CA VAL A 393 14.85 36.37 9.42
C VAL A 393 15.09 37.86 9.64
N PHE A 394 14.06 38.71 9.47
CA PHE A 394 14.17 40.16 9.68
C PHE A 394 14.49 40.50 11.14
N LYS A 395 13.94 39.74 12.10
CA LYS A 395 14.25 39.87 13.52
C LYS A 395 15.67 39.41 13.87
N GLY A 396 16.18 38.40 13.17
CA GLY A 396 17.49 37.79 13.39
C GLY A 396 17.43 36.43 14.11
N ASP A 397 16.23 35.90 14.35
CA ASP A 397 16.02 34.59 15.00
C ASP A 397 16.32 33.41 14.07
N VAL A 398 16.34 33.65 12.75
CA VAL A 398 16.71 32.68 11.72
C VAL A 398 17.77 33.31 10.82
N ILE A 399 18.89 32.61 10.62
CA ILE A 399 20.00 33.07 9.79
C ILE A 399 19.93 32.34 8.45
N LEU A 400 19.93 33.09 7.34
CA LEU A 400 20.00 32.51 6.00
C LEU A 400 21.42 31.97 5.71
N PRO A 401 21.55 30.90 4.91
CA PRO A 401 22.85 30.40 4.50
C PRO A 401 23.58 31.42 3.60
N PRO A 402 24.90 31.27 3.39
CA PRO A 402 25.66 32.11 2.47
C PRO A 402 25.07 32.15 1.05
N ALA A 403 25.30 33.24 0.32
CA ALA A 403 24.78 33.45 -1.04
C ALA A 403 25.11 32.27 -1.99
N ALA A 404 26.31 31.71 -1.89
CA ALA A 404 26.72 30.56 -2.71
C ALA A 404 25.82 29.32 -2.51
N ASP A 405 25.42 29.06 -1.26
CA ASP A 405 24.55 27.93 -0.91
C ASP A 405 23.09 28.22 -1.30
N MET A 406 22.63 29.46 -1.15
CA MET A 406 21.33 29.90 -1.67
C MET A 406 21.24 29.71 -3.19
N TRP A 407 22.28 30.10 -3.94
CA TRP A 407 22.37 29.90 -5.39
C TRP A 407 22.47 28.43 -5.79
N LYS A 408 23.11 27.59 -4.97
CA LYS A 408 23.12 26.14 -5.20
C LYS A 408 21.71 25.57 -5.08
N ASP A 409 20.99 25.91 -4.03
CA ASP A 409 19.61 25.49 -3.78
C ASP A 409 18.65 25.92 -4.91
N ILE A 410 18.73 27.19 -5.33
CA ILE A 410 17.93 27.72 -6.46
C ILE A 410 18.16 26.88 -7.72
N ARG A 411 19.43 26.61 -8.07
CA ARG A 411 19.78 25.83 -9.27
C ARG A 411 19.30 24.39 -9.18
N GLU A 412 19.43 23.75 -8.02
CA GLU A 412 18.93 22.39 -7.79
C GLU A 412 17.40 22.33 -7.97
N LYS A 413 16.67 23.31 -7.40
CA LYS A 413 15.22 23.40 -7.54
C LYS A 413 14.79 23.64 -8.99
N GLU A 414 15.47 24.51 -9.72
CA GLU A 414 15.20 24.73 -11.14
C GLU A 414 15.39 23.45 -11.97
N ILE A 415 16.43 22.66 -11.68
CA ILE A 415 16.68 21.38 -12.34
C ILE A 415 15.55 20.39 -12.03
N GLU A 416 15.11 20.29 -10.78
CA GLU A 416 13.99 19.43 -10.37
C GLU A 416 12.69 19.80 -11.09
N VAL A 417 12.33 21.09 -11.09
CA VAL A 417 11.12 21.60 -11.74
C VAL A 417 11.17 21.34 -13.25
N ARG A 418 12.32 21.57 -13.91
CA ARG A 418 12.49 21.31 -15.35
C ARG A 418 12.44 19.83 -15.73
N LYS A 419 12.89 18.93 -14.84
CA LYS A 419 12.80 17.48 -15.05
C LYS A 419 11.36 16.97 -14.97
N ARG A 420 10.57 17.54 -14.07
CA ARG A 420 9.20 17.09 -13.80
C ARG A 420 8.16 17.75 -14.69
N TYR A 421 8.18 19.08 -14.79
CA TYR A 421 7.13 19.85 -15.45
C TYR A 421 7.45 20.16 -16.91
N VAL A 422 6.41 20.18 -17.76
CA VAL A 422 6.53 20.58 -19.17
C VAL A 422 7.08 22.01 -19.25
N LYS A 423 8.10 22.21 -20.09
CA LYS A 423 8.74 23.52 -20.31
C LYS A 423 7.72 24.56 -20.77
N SER A 424 7.37 25.48 -19.87
CA SER A 424 6.45 26.60 -20.11
C SER A 424 6.71 27.72 -19.11
N GLU A 425 6.50 28.98 -19.51
CA GLU A 425 6.58 30.15 -18.62
C GLU A 425 5.51 30.17 -17.52
N ARG A 426 4.56 29.22 -17.55
CA ARG A 426 3.60 28.95 -16.47
C ARG A 426 4.17 28.02 -15.39
N HIS A 427 5.22 27.26 -15.68
CA HIS A 427 5.77 26.23 -14.80
C HIS A 427 7.14 26.61 -14.23
N THR A 428 7.35 27.89 -13.88
CA THR A 428 8.62 28.40 -13.33
C THR A 428 8.66 28.39 -11.80
N ILE A 429 7.50 28.45 -11.15
CA ILE A 429 7.36 28.62 -9.69
C ILE A 429 6.55 27.49 -9.03
N GLN A 430 6.62 26.27 -9.60
CA GLN A 430 5.83 25.13 -9.13
C GLN A 430 6.41 24.50 -7.86
N VAL A 431 5.55 24.23 -6.87
CA VAL A 431 5.94 23.55 -5.62
C VAL A 431 4.96 22.45 -5.23
N ASP A 432 5.46 21.37 -4.64
CA ASP A 432 4.63 20.37 -3.97
C ASP A 432 4.36 20.82 -2.54
N ILE A 433 3.09 20.96 -2.17
CA ILE A 433 2.70 21.64 -0.93
C ILE A 433 3.30 21.02 0.34
N ILE A 434 3.29 19.69 0.47
CA ILE A 434 3.77 19.02 1.69
C ILE A 434 5.27 19.23 1.88
N ASP A 435 6.03 19.07 0.80
CA ASP A 435 7.49 19.12 0.86
C ASP A 435 7.99 20.54 1.09
N TYR A 436 7.43 21.49 0.35
CA TYR A 436 7.78 22.89 0.48
C TYR A 436 7.39 23.44 1.86
N MET A 437 6.23 23.04 2.38
CA MET A 437 5.83 23.44 3.74
C MET A 437 6.72 22.79 4.81
N ASP A 438 7.12 21.53 4.65
CA ASP A 438 8.07 20.87 5.58
C ASP A 438 9.43 21.55 5.57
N GLU A 439 9.91 21.98 4.40
CA GLU A 439 11.17 22.68 4.20
C GLU A 439 11.17 24.05 4.90
N LEU A 440 10.14 24.86 4.68
CA LEU A 440 9.98 26.14 5.38
C LEU A 440 9.74 25.94 6.88
N ALA A 441 9.04 24.89 7.28
CA ALA A 441 8.78 24.59 8.68
C ALA A 441 10.05 24.13 9.41
N GLU A 442 10.96 23.43 8.73
CA GLU A 442 12.27 23.06 9.27
C GLU A 442 13.09 24.31 9.56
N MET A 443 13.16 25.25 8.61
CA MET A 443 13.85 26.54 8.79
C MET A 443 13.22 27.38 9.90
N ASN A 444 11.90 27.34 10.02
CA ASN A 444 11.17 27.97 11.12
C ASN A 444 11.29 27.21 12.46
N GLY A 445 11.86 26.00 12.50
CA GLY A 445 11.87 25.18 13.71
C GLY A 445 10.47 24.78 14.22
N CYS A 446 9.46 24.77 13.33
CA CYS A 446 8.07 24.40 13.64
C CYS A 446 7.61 23.12 12.93
N LYS A 447 8.52 22.40 12.26
CA LYS A 447 8.22 21.10 11.67
C LYS A 447 8.09 20.03 12.76
N PRO A 448 6.93 19.36 12.86
CA PRO A 448 6.79 18.25 13.81
C PRO A 448 7.72 17.09 13.46
N ASN A 449 8.48 16.60 14.44
CA ASN A 449 9.28 15.40 14.26
C ASN A 449 8.42 14.17 14.52
N PHE A 450 7.77 13.65 13.46
CA PHE A 450 6.84 12.53 13.60
C PHE A 450 7.48 11.26 14.17
N LYS A 451 8.77 11.00 13.89
CA LYS A 451 9.49 9.86 14.48
C LYS A 451 9.60 10.00 16.00
N LYS A 452 9.92 11.18 16.51
CA LYS A 452 9.92 11.45 17.96
C LYS A 452 8.51 11.42 18.54
N MET A 453 7.54 12.01 17.84
CA MET A 453 6.13 12.02 18.26
C MET A 453 5.55 10.61 18.40
N LEU A 454 5.98 9.64 17.60
CA LEU A 454 5.53 8.24 17.75
C LEU A 454 5.81 7.66 19.14
N PHE A 455 6.78 8.18 19.89
CA PHE A 455 7.09 7.70 21.24
C PHE A 455 6.23 8.35 22.34
N TYR A 456 5.80 9.60 22.20
CA TYR A 456 5.08 10.34 23.25
C TYR A 456 3.63 10.69 22.92
N ASP A 457 3.27 10.77 21.64
CA ASP A 457 1.90 10.97 21.16
C ASP A 457 1.69 10.21 19.84
N PRO A 458 1.71 8.86 19.87
CA PRO A 458 1.60 8.03 18.68
C PRO A 458 0.31 8.30 17.91
N SER A 459 -0.80 8.53 18.60
CA SER A 459 -2.09 8.82 17.96
C SER A 459 -2.04 10.09 17.11
N LEU A 460 -1.45 11.17 17.62
CA LEU A 460 -1.32 12.42 16.85
C LEU A 460 -0.29 12.29 15.72
N ALA A 461 0.84 11.62 15.96
CA ALA A 461 1.86 11.39 14.94
C ALA A 461 1.28 10.64 13.74
N LEU A 462 0.59 9.55 14.01
CA LEU A 462 -0.05 8.70 13.02
C LEU A 462 -1.22 9.41 12.32
N TYR A 463 -1.99 10.21 13.04
CA TYR A 463 -3.02 11.07 12.43
C TYR A 463 -2.39 12.00 11.39
N CYS A 464 -1.30 12.72 11.73
CA CYS A 464 -0.62 13.62 10.81
C CYS A 464 -0.04 12.92 9.57
N ILE A 465 0.42 11.67 9.72
CA ILE A 465 1.02 10.88 8.62
C ILE A 465 -0.04 10.36 7.64
N PHE A 466 -1.14 9.80 8.17
CA PHE A 466 -2.09 9.01 7.39
C PHE A 466 -3.40 9.75 7.05
N GLN A 467 -3.77 10.79 7.80
CA GLN A 467 -4.93 11.63 7.47
C GLN A 467 -4.56 12.73 6.47
N SER A 468 -5.59 13.47 6.07
CA SER A 468 -5.47 14.63 5.20
C SER A 468 -4.44 15.61 5.75
N TYR A 469 -3.52 15.98 4.89
CA TYR A 469 -2.59 17.07 5.14
C TYR A 469 -3.38 18.35 5.41
N THR A 470 -3.03 19.06 6.49
CA THR A 470 -3.59 20.38 6.81
C THR A 470 -2.51 21.25 7.46
N PRO A 471 -2.62 22.58 7.31
CA PRO A 471 -1.61 23.51 7.80
C PRO A 471 -1.52 23.57 9.33
N TYR A 472 -2.57 23.14 10.05
CA TYR A 472 -2.61 23.05 11.51
C TYR A 472 -1.42 22.26 12.11
N GLN A 473 -0.86 21.32 11.34
CA GLN A 473 0.31 20.53 11.75
C GLN A 473 1.53 21.41 12.09
N TYR A 474 1.70 22.56 11.42
CA TYR A 474 2.85 23.46 11.62
C TYR A 474 2.67 24.46 12.77
N ARG A 475 1.63 24.25 13.59
CA ARG A 475 1.38 24.94 14.86
C ARG A 475 1.40 23.98 16.07
N LEU A 476 1.76 22.70 15.87
CA LEU A 476 1.89 21.72 16.95
C LEU A 476 3.14 21.96 17.82
N VAL A 477 4.22 22.42 17.20
CA VAL A 477 5.53 22.61 17.83
C VAL A 477 6.19 23.88 17.32
N GLY A 478 7.25 24.30 18.00
CA GLY A 478 8.06 25.44 17.60
C GLY A 478 7.39 26.80 17.82
N PRO A 479 8.01 27.87 17.31
CA PRO A 479 7.52 29.23 17.54
C PRO A 479 6.16 29.49 16.91
N GLY A 480 5.31 30.20 17.66
CA GLY A 480 3.93 30.42 17.29
C GLY A 480 3.02 29.19 17.46
N LYS A 481 3.41 28.19 18.26
CA LYS A 481 2.54 27.06 18.62
C LYS A 481 1.13 27.54 19.00
N TRP A 482 0.10 26.83 18.55
CA TRP A 482 -1.31 27.13 18.85
C TRP A 482 -1.95 25.98 19.61
N ASP A 483 -2.54 26.27 20.77
CA ASP A 483 -3.14 25.24 21.64
C ASP A 483 -4.31 24.50 20.97
N GLY A 484 -5.06 25.19 20.10
CA GLY A 484 -6.15 24.60 19.34
C GLY A 484 -5.70 23.71 18.17
N ALA A 485 -4.40 23.60 17.87
CA ALA A 485 -3.91 22.86 16.69
C ALA A 485 -4.28 21.37 16.73
N LYS A 486 -4.15 20.74 17.90
CA LYS A 486 -4.49 19.31 18.08
C LYS A 486 -5.99 19.05 17.91
N GLU A 487 -6.83 19.92 18.49
CA GLU A 487 -8.28 19.84 18.34
C GLU A 487 -8.72 20.11 16.89
N ALA A 488 -8.13 21.13 16.26
CA ALA A 488 -8.36 21.43 14.85
C ALA A 488 -8.03 20.23 13.96
N LEU A 489 -6.91 19.54 14.20
CA LEU A 489 -6.53 18.34 13.45
C LEU A 489 -7.56 17.22 13.59
N TYR A 490 -7.95 16.85 14.81
CA TYR A 490 -8.93 15.78 15.00
C TYR A 490 -10.32 16.13 14.46
N GLY A 491 -10.71 17.40 14.51
CA GLY A 491 -12.01 17.87 14.03
C GLY A 491 -12.11 18.10 12.52
N ILE A 492 -11.05 17.89 11.72
CA ILE A 492 -11.03 18.17 10.26
C ILE A 492 -12.25 17.58 9.55
N TRP A 493 -12.45 16.28 9.74
CA TRP A 493 -13.50 15.59 9.02
C TRP A 493 -14.89 15.88 9.55
N ASP A 494 -15.03 16.13 10.85
CA ASP A 494 -16.29 16.61 11.41
C ASP A 494 -16.67 17.92 10.71
N ARG A 495 -15.76 18.90 10.68
CA ARG A 495 -16.00 20.19 10.03
C ARG A 495 -16.29 20.07 8.54
N THR A 496 -15.60 19.17 7.84
CA THR A 496 -15.84 18.89 6.42
C THR A 496 -17.22 18.27 6.19
N LEU A 497 -17.62 17.25 6.97
CA LEU A 497 -18.88 16.55 6.74
C LEU A 497 -20.11 17.34 7.22
N THR A 498 -20.00 18.20 8.24
CA THR A 498 -21.14 19.07 8.64
C THR A 498 -21.50 20.06 7.54
N ALA A 499 -20.52 20.51 6.77
CA ALA A 499 -20.78 21.37 5.62
C ALA A 499 -21.51 20.65 4.47
N ILE A 500 -21.44 19.31 4.41
CA ILE A 500 -22.09 18.49 3.37
C ILE A 500 -23.46 17.98 3.84
N SER A 501 -23.63 17.64 5.11
CA SER A 501 -24.87 17.09 5.68
C SER A 501 -25.26 17.80 6.98
N GLN A 502 -26.47 18.37 7.01
CA GLN A 502 -27.02 19.09 8.17
C GLN A 502 -27.58 18.16 9.27
N ASN A 503 -27.70 16.86 9.04
CA ASN A 503 -28.19 15.88 10.02
C ASN A 503 -27.02 15.30 10.85
N PHE A 504 -26.44 16.15 11.70
CA PHE A 504 -25.07 15.97 12.20
C PHE A 504 -24.91 15.03 13.40
N SER A 505 -26.00 14.60 14.05
CA SER A 505 -25.93 13.66 15.18
C SER A 505 -25.60 12.22 14.78
N LEU A 506 -25.67 11.85 13.49
CA LEU A 506 -25.36 10.50 12.99
C LEU A 506 -23.93 10.34 12.42
N ILE A 507 -23.21 11.44 12.15
CA ILE A 507 -22.01 11.41 11.30
C ILE A 507 -20.70 11.49 12.11
N CYS A 508 -20.67 12.25 13.22
CA CYS A 508 -19.49 12.38 14.08
C CYS A 508 -18.95 11.04 14.64
N ALA A 509 -19.81 10.04 14.86
CA ALA A 509 -19.37 8.73 15.35
C ALA A 509 -18.65 7.88 14.29
N THR A 510 -18.80 8.23 13.01
CA THR A 510 -18.33 7.44 11.86
C THR A 510 -16.89 7.80 11.47
N ILE A 511 -16.45 9.04 11.70
CA ILE A 511 -15.16 9.52 11.15
C ILE A 511 -14.00 9.42 12.14
N ASN A 512 -14.24 9.70 13.43
CA ASN A 512 -13.22 9.50 14.47
C ASN A 512 -12.82 8.02 14.63
N LYS A 513 -13.62 7.07 14.12
CA LYS A 513 -13.31 5.63 14.10
C LYS A 513 -12.67 5.14 12.79
N MET A 514 -12.83 5.84 11.66
CA MET A 514 -12.11 5.52 10.42
C MET A 514 -10.61 5.85 10.54
N SER A 515 -10.28 6.92 11.27
CA SER A 515 -8.88 7.35 11.43
C SER A 515 -8.02 6.40 12.27
N LEU A 516 -8.61 5.60 13.16
CA LEU A 516 -7.88 4.58 13.91
C LEU A 516 -7.97 3.20 13.21
N ARG A 517 -9.05 2.91 12.46
CA ARG A 517 -9.23 1.63 11.77
C ARG A 517 -8.40 1.53 10.49
N THR A 518 -8.30 2.58 9.67
CA THR A 518 -7.37 2.57 8.52
C THR A 518 -5.92 2.53 9.00
N LEU A 519 -5.66 3.09 10.18
CA LEU A 519 -4.34 3.13 10.82
C LEU A 519 -3.94 1.77 11.43
N VAL A 520 -4.86 1.07 12.09
CA VAL A 520 -4.64 -0.32 12.52
C VAL A 520 -4.57 -1.24 11.30
N ILE A 521 -5.34 -1.02 10.23
CA ILE A 521 -5.28 -1.88 9.04
C ILE A 521 -3.97 -1.67 8.27
N VAL A 522 -3.48 -0.43 8.10
CA VAL A 522 -2.24 -0.12 7.37
C VAL A 522 -0.98 -0.31 8.23
N LEU A 523 -1.01 -0.03 9.54
CA LEU A 523 0.07 -0.42 10.44
C LEU A 523 0.07 -1.92 10.71
N CYS A 524 -1.08 -2.61 10.84
CA CYS A 524 -1.05 -4.07 10.84
C CYS A 524 -0.54 -4.61 9.50
N SER A 525 -0.81 -3.99 8.34
CA SER A 525 -0.25 -4.49 7.08
C SER A 525 1.19 -4.08 6.79
N LEU A 526 1.77 -3.12 7.53
CA LEU A 526 3.19 -2.74 7.41
C LEU A 526 4.07 -3.17 8.61
N TYR A 527 3.49 -3.51 9.76
CA TYR A 527 4.15 -4.16 10.90
C TYR A 527 3.88 -5.67 10.98
N LEU A 528 2.94 -6.23 10.19
CA LEU A 528 2.80 -7.68 9.98
C LEU A 528 3.36 -8.13 8.62
N ALA A 529 4.38 -7.43 8.11
CA ALA A 529 5.40 -8.14 7.33
C ALA A 529 6.27 -8.94 8.32
N GLU A 530 5.63 -9.99 8.88
CA GLU A 530 6.09 -11.10 9.72
C GLU A 530 5.30 -11.30 11.04
N SER A 531 3.99 -11.57 10.92
CA SER A 531 3.45 -12.86 11.35
C SER A 531 2.10 -13.10 10.66
N THR A 532 2.07 -13.90 9.59
CA THR A 532 0.81 -14.38 9.02
C THR A 532 0.19 -15.42 9.97
N ASN A 533 -0.54 -14.97 11.00
CA ASN A 533 -1.36 -15.89 11.79
C ASN A 533 -2.57 -16.31 10.96
N TYR A 534 -2.42 -17.40 10.19
CA TYR A 534 -3.51 -18.03 9.45
C TYR A 534 -4.70 -18.34 10.36
N ARG A 535 -5.91 -18.12 9.86
CA ARG A 535 -7.13 -18.43 10.62
C ARG A 535 -7.35 -19.94 10.66
N ARG A 536 -7.69 -20.43 11.84
CA ARG A 536 -8.13 -21.80 12.09
C ARG A 536 -9.57 -21.72 12.53
N TRP A 537 -10.47 -21.85 11.57
CA TRP A 537 -11.90 -21.64 11.72
C TRP A 537 -12.60 -22.96 11.97
N CYS A 538 -12.87 -23.26 13.22
CA CYS A 538 -13.37 -24.56 13.63
C CYS A 538 -14.88 -24.53 13.87
N TYR A 539 -15.56 -25.64 13.62
CA TYR A 539 -16.97 -25.79 13.97
C TYR A 539 -17.14 -26.68 15.20
N PHE A 540 -18.03 -26.24 16.09
CA PHE A 540 -18.59 -27.04 17.17
C PHE A 540 -20.03 -27.40 16.81
N THR A 541 -20.34 -28.69 16.74
CA THR A 541 -21.70 -29.17 16.47
C THR A 541 -22.46 -29.43 17.76
N ASN A 542 -23.62 -28.82 17.93
CA ASN A 542 -24.36 -28.87 19.19
C ASN A 542 -24.98 -30.26 19.48
N TRP A 543 -25.26 -31.08 18.46
CA TRP A 543 -25.77 -32.44 18.61
C TRP A 543 -24.71 -33.45 19.10
N SER A 544 -23.42 -33.09 19.08
CA SER A 544 -22.35 -33.94 19.61
C SER A 544 -22.48 -34.24 21.11
N GLN A 545 -23.29 -33.44 21.84
CA GLN A 545 -23.65 -33.69 23.23
C GLN A 545 -24.49 -34.96 23.45
N TYR A 546 -25.17 -35.45 22.42
CA TYR A 546 -26.07 -36.61 22.48
C TYR A 546 -25.36 -37.93 22.17
N ARG A 547 -24.08 -37.90 21.78
CA ARG A 547 -23.30 -39.13 21.58
C ARG A 547 -23.03 -39.83 22.91
N ASP A 548 -22.86 -41.15 22.84
CA ASP A 548 -22.45 -41.94 23.99
C ASP A 548 -21.01 -41.62 24.37
N GLN A 549 -20.68 -41.69 25.67
CA GLN A 549 -19.29 -41.60 26.10
C GLN A 549 -18.49 -42.77 25.49
N PRO A 550 -17.20 -42.59 25.14
CA PRO A 550 -16.38 -41.37 25.27
C PRO A 550 -16.53 -40.31 24.16
N ALA A 551 -17.38 -40.51 23.16
CA ALA A 551 -17.54 -39.62 22.00
C ALA A 551 -18.47 -38.40 22.23
N LYS A 552 -18.96 -38.21 23.46
CA LYS A 552 -19.77 -37.05 23.86
C LYS A 552 -18.90 -35.78 23.89
N PHE A 553 -19.28 -34.77 23.12
CA PHE A 553 -18.53 -33.51 23.03
C PHE A 553 -19.39 -32.31 23.43
N LYS A 554 -18.84 -31.43 24.25
CA LYS A 554 -19.44 -30.19 24.74
C LYS A 554 -18.41 -29.06 24.73
N PRO A 555 -18.82 -27.78 24.86
CA PRO A 555 -17.86 -26.67 24.82
C PRO A 555 -16.68 -26.77 25.79
N PRO A 556 -16.81 -27.28 27.03
CA PRO A 556 -15.66 -27.50 27.93
C PRO A 556 -14.61 -28.50 27.43
N ASN A 557 -14.93 -29.34 26.44
CA ASN A 557 -13.97 -30.26 25.83
C ASN A 557 -13.06 -29.58 24.80
N ILE A 558 -13.39 -28.36 24.37
CA ILE A 558 -12.64 -27.64 23.34
C ILE A 558 -11.28 -27.18 23.91
N ASP A 559 -10.20 -27.60 23.26
CA ASP A 559 -8.89 -26.97 23.45
C ASP A 559 -8.88 -25.61 22.74
N THR A 560 -8.83 -24.54 23.54
CA THR A 560 -8.95 -23.16 23.06
C THR A 560 -7.75 -22.66 22.27
N HIS A 561 -6.64 -23.41 22.19
CA HIS A 561 -5.44 -23.01 21.45
C HIS A 561 -5.40 -23.58 20.02
N LEU A 562 -6.18 -24.62 19.74
CA LEU A 562 -6.24 -25.24 18.42
C LEU A 562 -6.88 -24.33 17.37
N CYS A 563 -7.84 -23.51 17.76
CA CYS A 563 -8.63 -22.68 16.85
C CYS A 563 -8.43 -21.20 17.13
N THR A 564 -8.56 -20.36 16.10
CA THR A 564 -8.64 -18.90 16.30
C THR A 564 -10.09 -18.42 16.27
N HIS A 565 -10.96 -19.16 15.59
CA HIS A 565 -12.39 -18.90 15.49
C HIS A 565 -13.17 -20.19 15.73
N ILE A 566 -14.30 -20.12 16.43
CA ILE A 566 -15.21 -21.23 16.65
C ILE A 566 -16.62 -20.81 16.23
N SER A 567 -17.15 -21.44 15.18
CA SER A 567 -18.56 -21.32 14.80
C SER A 567 -19.39 -22.35 15.56
N TYR A 568 -20.40 -21.87 16.29
CA TYR A 568 -21.40 -22.70 16.94
C TYR A 568 -22.47 -23.12 15.93
N ALA A 569 -22.50 -24.40 15.60
CA ALA A 569 -23.47 -25.01 14.70
C ALA A 569 -24.59 -25.70 15.50
N PHE A 570 -25.85 -25.23 15.48
CA PHE A 570 -26.37 -24.06 14.76
C PHE A 570 -27.46 -23.33 15.55
N ALA A 571 -27.66 -22.05 15.25
CA ALA A 571 -28.95 -21.39 15.43
C ALA A 571 -29.86 -21.65 14.22
N THR A 572 -31.17 -21.58 14.44
CA THR A 572 -32.20 -21.88 13.44
C THR A 572 -33.07 -20.67 13.12
N LEU A 573 -33.90 -20.78 12.07
CA LEU A 573 -34.92 -19.80 11.72
C LEU A 573 -36.32 -20.34 12.01
N LYS A 574 -37.06 -19.70 12.93
CA LYS A 574 -38.48 -19.97 13.18
C LYS A 574 -39.29 -18.71 12.89
N ASN A 575 -40.26 -18.81 11.97
CA ASN A 575 -41.11 -17.68 11.55
C ASN A 575 -40.31 -16.43 11.11
N GLY A 576 -39.18 -16.65 10.44
CA GLY A 576 -38.29 -15.57 9.97
C GLY A 576 -37.42 -14.92 11.06
N LEU A 577 -37.39 -15.48 12.27
CA LEU A 577 -36.56 -15.01 13.39
C LEU A 577 -35.48 -16.03 13.74
N VAL A 578 -34.29 -15.54 14.05
CA VAL A 578 -33.17 -16.35 14.53
C VAL A 578 -33.40 -16.75 15.98
N THR A 579 -33.29 -18.04 16.27
CA THR A 579 -33.49 -18.62 17.62
C THR A 579 -32.62 -19.86 17.81
N ASN A 580 -32.55 -20.39 19.03
CA ASN A 580 -31.91 -21.67 19.32
C ASN A 580 -32.49 -22.84 18.51
N PHE A 581 -31.62 -23.76 18.11
CA PHE A 581 -32.02 -25.01 17.46
C PHE A 581 -32.46 -26.02 18.53
N GLU A 582 -31.61 -26.26 19.53
CA GLU A 582 -31.85 -27.17 20.64
C GLU A 582 -32.34 -26.45 21.89
N LYS A 583 -33.11 -27.15 22.74
CA LYS A 583 -33.57 -26.60 24.03
C LYS A 583 -32.42 -26.31 24.99
N ASP A 584 -31.34 -27.06 24.88
CA ASP A 584 -30.15 -26.95 25.75
C ASP A 584 -29.16 -25.86 25.27
N ASP A 585 -29.42 -25.22 24.13
CA ASP A 585 -28.63 -24.07 23.67
C ASP A 585 -28.80 -22.86 24.62
N ILE A 586 -30.00 -22.70 25.20
CA ILE A 586 -30.35 -21.59 26.09
C ILE A 586 -30.25 -22.01 27.56
N SER A 587 -29.90 -21.06 28.43
CA SER A 587 -29.77 -21.32 29.87
C SER A 587 -31.13 -21.48 30.54
N HIS A 588 -31.19 -22.41 31.50
CA HIS A 588 -32.32 -22.65 32.39
C HIS A 588 -31.88 -22.42 33.84
N ALA A 589 -32.83 -22.28 34.76
CA ALA A 589 -32.53 -21.97 36.17
C ALA A 589 -31.60 -23.00 36.85
N TRP A 590 -31.56 -24.24 36.35
CA TRP A 590 -30.78 -25.36 36.89
C TRP A 590 -29.61 -25.79 36.01
N GLN A 591 -29.43 -25.22 34.82
CA GLN A 591 -28.36 -25.60 33.90
C GLN A 591 -27.99 -24.47 32.94
N LYS A 592 -26.68 -24.23 32.82
CA LYS A 592 -26.14 -23.28 31.86
C LYS A 592 -26.33 -23.79 30.42
N GLY A 593 -26.76 -22.91 29.52
CA GLY A 593 -26.99 -23.24 28.12
C GLY A 593 -25.70 -23.25 27.31
N MET A 594 -25.66 -24.05 26.25
CA MET A 594 -24.45 -24.20 25.43
C MET A 594 -24.02 -22.92 24.69
N PHE A 595 -24.93 -21.99 24.39
CA PHE A 595 -24.55 -20.68 23.86
C PHE A 595 -23.72 -19.87 24.86
N GLU A 596 -23.99 -20.00 26.17
CA GLU A 596 -23.14 -19.36 27.16
C GLU A 596 -21.85 -20.15 27.39
N GLU A 597 -21.92 -21.48 27.46
CA GLU A 597 -20.72 -22.32 27.66
C GLU A 597 -19.68 -22.14 26.54
N VAL A 598 -20.10 -22.06 25.26
CA VAL A 598 -19.16 -21.82 24.15
C VAL A 598 -18.53 -20.44 24.21
N ASN A 599 -19.20 -19.45 24.82
CA ASN A 599 -18.63 -18.12 24.99
C ASN A 599 -17.75 -18.03 26.24
N ASP A 600 -17.97 -18.86 27.25
CA ASP A 600 -17.14 -18.92 28.46
C ASP A 600 -15.72 -19.43 28.19
N ILE A 601 -15.51 -20.27 27.17
CA ILE A 601 -14.16 -20.78 26.86
C ILE A 601 -13.19 -19.63 26.51
N LYS A 602 -13.72 -18.46 26.11
CA LYS A 602 -12.92 -17.24 25.92
C LYS A 602 -12.32 -16.70 27.22
N ASN A 603 -12.80 -17.12 28.38
CA ASN A 603 -12.16 -16.81 29.67
C ASN A 603 -10.78 -17.49 29.79
N THR A 604 -10.59 -18.64 29.14
CA THR A 604 -9.31 -19.37 29.07
C THR A 604 -8.41 -18.80 27.97
N ASN A 605 -8.99 -18.44 26.82
CA ASN A 605 -8.27 -17.77 25.73
C ASN A 605 -9.03 -16.52 25.24
N PRO A 606 -8.70 -15.32 25.75
CA PRO A 606 -9.39 -14.08 25.37
C PRO A 606 -9.20 -13.67 23.90
N GLN A 607 -8.24 -14.25 23.18
CA GLN A 607 -8.01 -13.97 21.77
C GLN A 607 -8.93 -14.78 20.84
N LEU A 608 -9.52 -15.87 21.34
CA LEU A 608 -10.44 -16.72 20.60
C LEU A 608 -11.73 -15.96 20.26
N LYS A 609 -12.25 -16.17 19.04
CA LYS A 609 -13.50 -15.57 18.57
C LYS A 609 -14.58 -16.61 18.38
N THR A 610 -15.78 -16.33 18.87
CA THR A 610 -16.94 -17.22 18.73
C THR A 610 -17.99 -16.63 17.79
N TYR A 611 -18.50 -17.44 16.86
CA TYR A 611 -19.48 -17.06 15.87
C TYR A 611 -20.77 -17.85 16.06
N LEU A 612 -21.90 -17.17 15.94
CA LEU A 612 -23.21 -17.81 15.87
C LEU A 612 -23.49 -18.18 14.41
N ALA A 613 -23.39 -19.45 14.05
CA ALA A 613 -23.73 -19.92 12.72
C ALA A 613 -25.24 -20.17 12.64
N ILE A 614 -25.90 -19.50 11.69
CA ILE A 614 -27.34 -19.56 11.47
C ILE A 614 -27.56 -20.35 10.20
N GLY A 615 -28.21 -21.51 10.31
CA GLY A 615 -28.54 -22.34 9.14
C GLY A 615 -27.98 -23.75 9.20
N GLY A 616 -27.24 -24.12 8.16
CA GLY A 616 -26.70 -25.46 7.92
C GLY A 616 -27.65 -26.37 7.13
N TRP A 617 -27.09 -27.47 6.63
CA TRP A 617 -27.77 -28.47 5.79
C TRP A 617 -29.21 -28.83 6.23
N ASN A 618 -29.44 -29.08 7.52
CA ASN A 618 -30.74 -29.54 8.03
C ASN A 618 -31.84 -28.47 8.03
N LEU A 619 -31.49 -27.17 8.06
CA LEU A 619 -32.49 -26.11 7.96
C LEU A 619 -33.10 -26.05 6.55
N GLY A 620 -32.30 -26.37 5.53
CA GLY A 620 -32.67 -26.23 4.13
C GLY A 620 -32.85 -24.76 3.70
N SER A 621 -33.24 -24.56 2.43
CA SER A 621 -33.32 -23.20 1.87
C SER A 621 -34.65 -22.49 2.11
N LYS A 622 -35.76 -23.23 2.31
CA LYS A 622 -37.10 -22.64 2.39
C LYS A 622 -37.25 -21.61 3.53
N PRO A 623 -36.75 -21.86 4.77
CA PRO A 623 -36.84 -20.85 5.83
C PRO A 623 -36.10 -19.56 5.50
N PHE A 624 -34.92 -19.65 4.86
CA PHE A 624 -34.19 -18.50 4.37
C PHE A 624 -34.94 -17.76 3.27
N SER A 625 -35.44 -18.46 2.25
CA SER A 625 -36.24 -17.88 1.17
C SER A 625 -37.42 -17.06 1.69
N THR A 626 -38.15 -17.59 2.68
CA THR A 626 -39.25 -16.89 3.33
C THR A 626 -38.77 -15.66 4.12
N ALA A 627 -37.62 -15.76 4.78
CA ALA A 627 -37.07 -14.66 5.56
C ALA A 627 -36.44 -13.55 4.71
N VAL A 628 -36.07 -13.81 3.45
CA VAL A 628 -35.42 -12.81 2.58
C VAL A 628 -36.29 -12.18 1.51
N ILE A 629 -37.56 -12.59 1.43
CA ILE A 629 -38.48 -12.27 0.32
C ILE A 629 -38.64 -10.75 0.09
N ASN A 630 -38.58 -9.94 1.15
CA ASN A 630 -38.64 -8.47 1.08
C ASN A 630 -37.82 -7.81 2.20
N SER A 631 -37.69 -6.48 2.16
CA SER A 631 -36.87 -5.73 3.12
C SER A 631 -37.35 -5.82 4.57
N GLN A 632 -38.67 -5.88 4.80
CA GLN A 632 -39.24 -5.98 6.15
C GLN A 632 -38.92 -7.33 6.80
N THR A 633 -39.07 -8.42 6.05
CA THR A 633 -38.75 -9.78 6.52
C THR A 633 -37.25 -9.97 6.71
N ARG A 634 -36.41 -9.45 5.79
CA ARG A 634 -34.95 -9.43 5.97
C ARG A 634 -34.54 -8.70 7.23
N LYS A 635 -35.13 -7.52 7.47
CA LYS A 635 -34.86 -6.75 8.68
C LYS A 635 -35.20 -7.54 9.95
N ARG A 636 -36.31 -8.30 9.98
CA ARG A 636 -36.66 -9.15 11.13
C ARG A 636 -35.62 -10.24 11.39
N LEU A 637 -35.15 -10.91 10.35
CA LEU A 637 -34.06 -11.90 10.46
C LEU A 637 -32.78 -11.22 10.97
N ILE A 638 -32.40 -10.09 10.38
CA ILE A 638 -31.18 -9.33 10.74
C ILE A 638 -31.22 -8.88 12.20
N ASP A 639 -32.31 -8.26 12.63
CA ASP A 639 -32.46 -7.74 13.99
C ASP A 639 -32.42 -8.89 15.01
N SER A 640 -33.11 -10.01 14.73
CA SER A 640 -33.08 -11.17 15.62
C SER A 640 -31.71 -11.85 15.68
N ALA A 641 -30.99 -11.93 14.56
CA ALA A 641 -29.61 -12.43 14.52
C ALA A 641 -28.68 -11.63 15.43
N ILE A 642 -28.70 -10.30 15.29
CA ILE A 642 -27.89 -9.39 16.09
C ILE A 642 -28.27 -9.47 17.56
N ASN A 643 -29.57 -9.47 17.88
CA ASN A 643 -30.04 -9.56 19.26
C ASN A 643 -29.59 -10.85 19.93
N LEU A 644 -29.71 -11.99 19.26
CA LEU A 644 -29.31 -13.28 19.82
C LEU A 644 -27.79 -13.37 20.01
N ALA A 645 -27.01 -12.93 19.00
CA ALA A 645 -25.56 -12.89 19.09
C ALA A 645 -25.09 -12.01 20.25
N ARG A 646 -25.71 -10.85 20.46
CA ARG A 646 -25.39 -9.94 21.57
C ARG A 646 -25.82 -10.47 22.92
N LEU A 647 -26.99 -11.11 23.01
CA LEU A 647 -27.50 -11.70 24.25
C LEU A 647 -26.51 -12.71 24.82
N TYR A 648 -25.97 -13.58 23.96
CA TYR A 648 -25.04 -14.64 24.35
C TYR A 648 -23.55 -14.29 24.14
N LYS A 649 -23.22 -13.02 23.87
CA LYS A 649 -21.85 -12.50 23.80
C LYS A 649 -20.96 -13.12 22.69
N PHE A 650 -21.56 -13.53 21.57
CA PHE A 650 -20.82 -13.92 20.38
C PHE A 650 -20.03 -12.73 19.80
N ASP A 651 -18.86 -13.03 19.20
CA ASP A 651 -18.03 -12.05 18.50
C ASP A 651 -18.47 -11.81 17.06
N GLY A 652 -19.27 -12.72 16.48
CA GLY A 652 -19.73 -12.60 15.11
C GLY A 652 -20.95 -13.45 14.76
N ILE A 653 -21.46 -13.22 13.56
CA ILE A 653 -22.58 -13.94 12.94
C ILE A 653 -22.06 -14.59 11.68
N GLU A 654 -22.42 -15.85 11.47
CA GLU A 654 -22.19 -16.57 10.24
C GLU A 654 -23.53 -16.97 9.61
N ILE A 655 -23.73 -16.64 8.34
CA ILE A 655 -24.88 -17.13 7.58
C ILE A 655 -24.46 -18.40 6.84
N ASP A 656 -25.04 -19.52 7.25
CA ASP A 656 -24.84 -20.82 6.64
C ASP A 656 -26.07 -21.18 5.79
N TRP A 657 -26.24 -20.42 4.70
CA TRP A 657 -27.20 -20.73 3.65
C TRP A 657 -26.45 -21.26 2.43
N GLU A 658 -26.19 -22.56 2.45
CA GLU A 658 -25.26 -23.25 1.55
C GLU A 658 -25.67 -23.19 0.05
N TYR A 659 -26.98 -23.13 -0.24
CA TYR A 659 -27.52 -23.20 -1.60
C TYR A 659 -28.70 -22.24 -1.82
N PRO A 660 -28.49 -20.91 -1.85
CA PRO A 660 -29.47 -19.98 -2.40
C PRO A 660 -29.76 -20.37 -3.86
N ALA A 661 -31.01 -20.22 -4.31
CA ALA A 661 -31.49 -20.73 -5.59
C ALA A 661 -31.41 -22.27 -5.76
N GLY A 662 -31.17 -23.02 -4.68
CA GLY A 662 -31.13 -24.48 -4.65
C GLY A 662 -32.01 -25.06 -3.54
N ARG A 663 -32.28 -26.37 -3.58
CA ARG A 663 -33.09 -27.09 -2.57
C ARG A 663 -34.46 -26.45 -2.30
N GLY A 664 -35.17 -26.07 -3.37
CA GLY A 664 -36.50 -25.44 -3.30
C GLY A 664 -36.50 -23.92 -3.07
N SER A 665 -35.32 -23.28 -3.02
CA SER A 665 -35.19 -21.82 -3.10
C SER A 665 -35.24 -21.35 -4.56
N PRO A 666 -36.02 -20.29 -4.87
CA PRO A 666 -36.18 -19.80 -6.24
C PRO A 666 -34.95 -18.99 -6.72
N PRO A 667 -34.73 -18.85 -8.05
CA PRO A 667 -33.55 -18.19 -8.61
C PRO A 667 -33.30 -16.75 -8.14
N GLU A 668 -34.36 -16.00 -7.81
CA GLU A 668 -34.25 -14.61 -7.32
C GLU A 668 -33.53 -14.53 -5.97
N ASP A 669 -33.45 -15.64 -5.23
CA ASP A 669 -32.77 -15.68 -3.95
C ASP A 669 -31.25 -15.48 -4.09
N LYS A 670 -30.66 -15.66 -5.29
CA LYS A 670 -29.29 -15.23 -5.57
C LYS A 670 -29.07 -13.75 -5.24
N GLY A 671 -29.94 -12.89 -5.77
CA GLY A 671 -29.89 -11.45 -5.49
C GLY A 671 -30.37 -11.10 -4.08
N ARG A 672 -31.36 -11.83 -3.55
CA ARG A 672 -31.84 -11.61 -2.17
C ARG A 672 -30.81 -12.00 -1.12
N PHE A 673 -29.95 -12.98 -1.40
CA PHE A 673 -28.81 -13.30 -0.56
C PHE A 673 -27.83 -12.12 -0.52
N THR A 674 -27.53 -11.48 -1.66
CA THR A 674 -26.72 -10.26 -1.70
C THR A 674 -27.35 -9.12 -0.89
N TYR A 675 -28.67 -8.90 -1.00
CA TYR A 675 -29.37 -7.93 -0.16
C TYR A 675 -29.27 -8.27 1.32
N LEU A 676 -29.46 -9.54 1.70
CA LEU A 676 -29.31 -9.98 3.08
C LEU A 676 -27.90 -9.68 3.63
N ILE A 677 -26.84 -10.06 2.92
CA ILE A 677 -25.46 -9.85 3.37
C ILE A 677 -25.11 -8.36 3.49
N SER A 678 -25.51 -7.55 2.50
CA SER A 678 -25.25 -6.11 2.52
C SER A 678 -26.04 -5.38 3.61
N GLU A 679 -27.32 -5.68 3.79
CA GLU A 679 -28.17 -5.11 4.84
C GLU A 679 -27.72 -5.58 6.24
N LEU A 680 -27.32 -6.84 6.39
CA LEU A 680 -26.79 -7.38 7.65
C LEU A 680 -25.48 -6.69 8.04
N LYS A 681 -24.55 -6.48 7.10
CA LYS A 681 -23.30 -5.74 7.36
C LYS A 681 -23.58 -4.30 7.81
N GLN A 682 -24.54 -3.64 7.16
CA GLN A 682 -24.97 -2.29 7.53
C GLN A 682 -25.59 -2.28 8.93
N ALA A 683 -26.50 -3.21 9.24
CA ALA A 683 -27.15 -3.31 10.53
C ALA A 683 -26.17 -3.63 11.67
N ILE A 684 -25.23 -4.55 11.45
CA ILE A 684 -24.13 -4.85 12.39
C ILE A 684 -23.29 -3.60 12.66
N THR A 685 -22.95 -2.84 11.60
CA THR A 685 -22.17 -1.61 11.73
C THR A 685 -22.95 -0.56 12.52
N TYR A 686 -24.24 -0.38 12.19
CA TYR A 686 -25.13 0.56 12.88
C TYR A 686 -25.37 0.19 14.34
N GLU A 687 -25.60 -1.09 14.66
CA GLU A 687 -25.79 -1.55 16.03
C GLU A 687 -24.55 -1.29 16.87
N ALA A 688 -23.36 -1.62 16.37
CA ALA A 688 -22.10 -1.38 17.07
C ALA A 688 -21.83 0.11 17.32
N LEU A 689 -22.23 0.98 16.37
CA LEU A 689 -22.16 2.43 16.55
C LEU A 689 -23.12 2.90 17.63
N ARG A 690 -24.38 2.41 17.64
CA ARG A 690 -25.43 2.81 18.59
C ARG A 690 -25.19 2.29 20.00
N SER A 691 -24.70 1.06 20.15
CA SER A 691 -24.49 0.42 21.46
C SER A 691 -23.09 0.66 22.03
N SER A 692 -22.18 1.27 21.26
CA SER A 692 -20.75 1.41 21.57
C SER A 692 -20.02 0.09 21.84
N LYS A 693 -20.61 -1.05 21.45
CA LYS A 693 -19.99 -2.38 21.57
C LYS A 693 -19.04 -2.64 20.40
N THR A 694 -18.09 -3.55 20.61
CA THR A 694 -17.25 -4.09 19.53
C THR A 694 -18.12 -4.64 18.41
N GLN A 695 -17.85 -4.23 17.17
CA GLN A 695 -18.64 -4.65 16.01
C GLN A 695 -18.57 -6.17 15.84
N LEU A 696 -19.72 -6.81 15.60
CA LEU A 696 -19.77 -8.22 15.27
C LEU A 696 -19.07 -8.48 13.94
N GLY A 697 -18.30 -9.56 13.84
CA GLY A 697 -17.81 -10.03 12.55
C GLY A 697 -18.94 -10.67 11.73
N LEU A 698 -18.82 -10.62 10.40
CA LEU A 698 -19.76 -11.24 9.48
C LEU A 698 -19.05 -12.26 8.58
N ALA A 699 -19.48 -13.51 8.67
CA ALA A 699 -18.99 -14.62 7.86
C ALA A 699 -20.12 -15.32 7.10
N VAL A 700 -19.76 -16.12 6.11
CA VAL A 700 -20.67 -17.03 5.41
C VAL A 700 -20.00 -18.39 5.21
N ALA A 701 -20.78 -19.45 5.31
CA ALA A 701 -20.41 -20.77 4.79
C ALA A 701 -21.02 -20.93 3.39
N VAL A 702 -20.22 -21.37 2.42
CA VAL A 702 -20.58 -21.32 1.00
C VAL A 702 -20.18 -22.59 0.24
N ALA A 703 -20.92 -22.88 -0.83
CA ALA A 703 -20.74 -24.08 -1.65
C ALA A 703 -19.45 -24.08 -2.49
N ALA A 704 -18.91 -25.29 -2.72
CA ALA A 704 -17.72 -25.52 -3.55
C ALA A 704 -18.02 -25.93 -5.00
N GLY A 705 -19.18 -26.51 -5.30
CA GLY A 705 -19.54 -26.95 -6.66
C GLY A 705 -19.91 -25.80 -7.58
N ARG A 706 -19.29 -25.70 -8.77
CA ARG A 706 -19.48 -24.57 -9.71
C ARG A 706 -20.94 -24.29 -10.05
N SER A 707 -21.74 -25.32 -10.34
CA SER A 707 -23.17 -25.16 -10.66
C SER A 707 -23.97 -24.54 -9.51
N LYS A 708 -23.65 -24.91 -8.26
CA LYS A 708 -24.24 -24.31 -7.05
C LYS A 708 -23.73 -22.89 -6.83
N ILE A 709 -22.45 -22.65 -7.09
CA ILE A 709 -21.83 -21.33 -6.96
C ILE A 709 -22.51 -20.31 -7.88
N ASP A 710 -22.60 -20.64 -9.17
CA ASP A 710 -23.14 -19.73 -10.18
C ASP A 710 -24.64 -19.47 -9.98
N ALA A 711 -25.38 -20.46 -9.49
CA ALA A 711 -26.79 -20.30 -9.14
C ALA A 711 -27.00 -19.44 -7.89
N GLY A 712 -26.14 -19.59 -6.87
CA GLY A 712 -26.41 -19.06 -5.53
C GLY A 712 -25.80 -17.70 -5.20
N TYR A 713 -24.70 -17.28 -5.85
CA TYR A 713 -23.88 -16.17 -5.32
C TYR A 713 -23.47 -15.11 -6.34
N GLU A 714 -23.50 -13.85 -5.93
CA GLU A 714 -22.83 -12.72 -6.60
C GLU A 714 -21.49 -12.44 -5.91
N ILE A 715 -20.52 -13.35 -6.11
CA ILE A 715 -19.28 -13.45 -5.31
C ILE A 715 -18.56 -12.11 -5.13
N GLY A 716 -18.27 -11.38 -6.21
CA GLY A 716 -17.57 -10.09 -6.12
C GLY A 716 -18.31 -9.06 -5.25
N THR A 717 -19.64 -9.02 -5.34
CA THR A 717 -20.48 -8.10 -4.58
C THR A 717 -20.51 -8.50 -3.11
N ILE A 718 -20.84 -9.75 -2.78
CA ILE A 718 -20.95 -10.21 -1.38
C ILE A 718 -19.60 -10.14 -0.66
N SER A 719 -18.50 -10.43 -1.35
CA SER A 719 -17.14 -10.39 -0.80
C SER A 719 -16.71 -9.01 -0.29
N SER A 720 -17.33 -7.93 -0.81
CA SER A 720 -17.07 -6.56 -0.35
C SER A 720 -17.64 -6.27 1.04
N TYR A 721 -18.68 -7.01 1.46
CA TYR A 721 -19.37 -6.84 2.74
C TYR A 721 -18.93 -7.83 3.82
N LEU A 722 -18.41 -8.99 3.41
CA LEU A 722 -18.00 -10.08 4.30
C LEU A 722 -16.62 -9.83 4.92
N ASP A 723 -16.45 -10.26 6.17
CA ASP A 723 -15.15 -10.31 6.83
C ASP A 723 -14.44 -11.63 6.50
N TYR A 724 -15.19 -12.75 6.46
CA TYR A 724 -14.68 -14.09 6.18
C TYR A 724 -15.60 -14.90 5.27
N ILE A 725 -15.01 -15.79 4.46
CA ILE A 725 -15.72 -16.73 3.58
C ILE A 725 -15.21 -18.14 3.90
N ASN A 726 -16.08 -19.01 4.39
CA ASN A 726 -15.76 -20.40 4.72
C ASN A 726 -16.24 -21.29 3.57
N LEU A 727 -15.30 -21.79 2.76
CA LEU A 727 -15.60 -22.57 1.55
C LEU A 727 -15.62 -24.07 1.87
N MET A 728 -16.76 -24.73 1.68
CA MET A 728 -16.96 -26.13 2.04
C MET A 728 -16.39 -27.10 1.00
N THR A 729 -15.06 -27.22 0.92
CA THR A 729 -14.34 -28.11 -0.02
C THR A 729 -14.28 -29.56 0.45
N TYR A 730 -15.42 -30.12 0.84
CA TYR A 730 -15.64 -31.51 1.24
C TYR A 730 -17.04 -31.94 0.83
N ASP A 731 -17.40 -33.21 1.05
CA ASP A 731 -18.61 -33.84 0.51
C ASP A 731 -18.70 -33.77 -1.02
N PHE A 732 -17.56 -33.81 -1.68
CA PHE A 732 -17.51 -33.91 -3.14
C PHE A 732 -18.02 -35.27 -3.62
N HIS A 733 -17.66 -36.33 -2.90
CA HIS A 733 -18.11 -37.68 -3.19
C HIS A 733 -18.73 -38.39 -1.98
N GLY A 734 -19.74 -39.22 -2.24
CA GLY A 734 -20.45 -39.96 -1.20
C GLY A 734 -21.39 -41.02 -1.74
N ALA A 735 -22.06 -41.74 -0.83
CA ALA A 735 -22.91 -42.89 -1.16
C ALA A 735 -24.17 -42.55 -1.99
N TRP A 736 -24.41 -41.27 -2.29
CA TRP A 736 -25.42 -40.82 -3.26
C TRP A 736 -24.99 -41.05 -4.72
N GLU A 737 -23.72 -41.40 -4.95
CA GLU A 737 -23.21 -41.81 -6.27
C GLU A 737 -23.22 -43.34 -6.42
N HIS A 738 -22.79 -43.82 -7.59
CA HIS A 738 -22.70 -45.27 -7.89
C HIS A 738 -21.27 -45.81 -7.81
N MET A 739 -20.31 -44.98 -7.38
CA MET A 739 -18.90 -45.34 -7.30
C MET A 739 -18.21 -44.69 -6.10
N THR A 740 -17.06 -45.23 -5.71
CA THR A 740 -16.19 -44.65 -4.68
C THR A 740 -15.52 -43.38 -5.17
N GLY A 741 -15.31 -42.42 -4.27
CA GLY A 741 -14.63 -41.16 -4.55
C GLY A 741 -14.11 -40.52 -3.27
N HIS A 742 -13.18 -39.58 -3.38
CA HIS A 742 -12.63 -38.91 -2.20
C HIS A 742 -13.58 -37.86 -1.63
N ASN A 743 -13.70 -37.79 -0.30
CA ASN A 743 -14.53 -36.79 0.38
C ASN A 743 -14.06 -35.35 0.06
N SER A 744 -12.73 -35.14 0.05
CA SER A 744 -12.10 -33.84 -0.17
C SER A 744 -10.79 -34.01 -0.97
N PRO A 745 -10.83 -34.31 -2.27
CA PRO A 745 -9.60 -34.40 -3.06
C PRO A 745 -8.96 -33.01 -3.21
N LEU A 746 -7.62 -32.92 -3.12
CA LEU A 746 -6.91 -31.64 -3.28
C LEU A 746 -6.95 -31.17 -4.74
N VAL A 747 -6.72 -32.09 -5.68
CA VAL A 747 -6.72 -31.84 -7.13
C VAL A 747 -7.50 -32.93 -7.86
N ARG A 748 -7.91 -32.64 -9.09
CA ARG A 748 -8.57 -33.59 -9.99
C ARG A 748 -7.67 -34.74 -10.41
N ARG A 749 -8.29 -35.86 -10.80
CA ARG A 749 -7.64 -36.98 -11.50
C ARG A 749 -7.64 -36.74 -13.02
N GLY A 750 -6.70 -37.34 -13.75
CA GLY A 750 -6.53 -37.10 -15.19
C GLY A 750 -7.61 -37.72 -16.09
N ASP A 751 -8.35 -38.69 -15.56
CA ASP A 751 -9.40 -39.48 -16.23
C ASP A 751 -10.81 -39.09 -15.78
N GLU A 752 -10.95 -38.09 -14.90
CA GLU A 752 -12.26 -37.52 -14.55
C GLU A 752 -12.85 -36.76 -15.74
N THR A 753 -14.18 -36.80 -15.89
CA THR A 753 -14.91 -36.15 -16.98
C THR A 753 -16.18 -35.47 -16.45
N GLY A 754 -16.75 -34.55 -17.23
CA GLY A 754 -17.99 -33.86 -16.84
C GLY A 754 -17.82 -32.97 -15.61
N GLU A 755 -18.80 -32.99 -14.68
CA GLU A 755 -18.75 -32.17 -13.46
C GLU A 755 -17.66 -32.61 -12.47
N TYR A 756 -17.26 -33.88 -12.51
CA TYR A 756 -16.21 -34.44 -11.64
C TYR A 756 -14.86 -33.72 -11.78
N LEU A 757 -14.59 -33.13 -12.96
CA LEU A 757 -13.40 -32.31 -13.21
C LEU A 757 -13.21 -31.17 -12.19
N TYR A 758 -14.32 -30.69 -11.62
CA TYR A 758 -14.37 -29.53 -10.75
C TYR A 758 -14.63 -29.89 -9.28
N TRP A 759 -14.80 -31.17 -8.96
CA TRP A 759 -15.13 -31.64 -7.60
C TRP A 759 -13.88 -31.88 -6.77
N ASN A 760 -13.07 -30.83 -6.64
CA ASN A 760 -11.85 -30.83 -5.85
C ASN A 760 -11.58 -29.44 -5.25
N LEU A 761 -10.74 -29.44 -4.22
CA LEU A 761 -10.44 -28.26 -3.42
C LEU A 761 -9.78 -27.14 -4.24
N GLU A 762 -8.77 -27.47 -5.07
CA GLU A 762 -8.07 -26.47 -5.89
C GLU A 762 -9.04 -25.77 -6.85
N ASP A 763 -9.84 -26.55 -7.58
CA ASP A 763 -10.75 -26.01 -8.60
C ASP A 763 -11.86 -25.13 -7.98
N ALA A 764 -12.47 -25.60 -6.89
CA ALA A 764 -13.48 -24.83 -6.17
C ALA A 764 -12.93 -23.49 -5.63
N ALA A 765 -11.76 -23.51 -4.99
CA ALA A 765 -11.15 -22.33 -4.42
C ALA A 765 -10.69 -21.33 -5.48
N GLU A 766 -10.04 -21.78 -6.55
CA GLU A 766 -9.63 -20.94 -7.68
C GLU A 766 -10.84 -20.38 -8.44
N TYR A 767 -11.95 -21.12 -8.53
CA TYR A 767 -13.18 -20.60 -9.14
C TYR A 767 -13.75 -19.42 -8.36
N TRP A 768 -13.80 -19.51 -7.02
CA TRP A 768 -14.20 -18.38 -6.18
C TRP A 768 -13.29 -17.16 -6.34
N LEU A 769 -11.96 -17.35 -6.44
CA LEU A 769 -11.00 -16.28 -6.74
C LEU A 769 -11.31 -15.62 -8.09
N SER A 770 -11.52 -16.42 -9.13
CA SER A 770 -11.83 -15.95 -10.49
C SER A 770 -13.12 -15.12 -10.57
N LYS A 771 -14.04 -15.31 -9.63
CA LYS A 771 -15.32 -14.60 -9.52
C LYS A 771 -15.26 -13.36 -8.59
N GLY A 772 -14.05 -13.01 -8.12
CA GLY A 772 -13.78 -11.77 -7.38
C GLY A 772 -13.69 -11.91 -5.86
N ALA A 773 -13.61 -13.12 -5.31
CA ALA A 773 -13.37 -13.32 -3.88
C ALA A 773 -11.90 -13.03 -3.53
N PRO A 774 -11.59 -12.20 -2.51
CA PRO A 774 -10.21 -12.01 -2.06
C PRO A 774 -9.68 -13.24 -1.33
N ALA A 775 -8.55 -13.79 -1.78
CA ALA A 775 -7.90 -14.95 -1.15
C ALA A 775 -7.68 -14.76 0.36
N SER A 776 -7.28 -13.56 0.77
CA SER A 776 -7.03 -13.20 2.17
C SER A 776 -8.27 -13.24 3.08
N LYS A 777 -9.50 -13.29 2.53
CA LYS A 777 -10.76 -13.44 3.27
C LYS A 777 -11.29 -14.87 3.29
N MET A 778 -10.79 -15.74 2.42
CA MET A 778 -11.26 -17.11 2.29
C MET A 778 -10.53 -18.05 3.25
N ASN A 779 -11.29 -18.94 3.88
CA ASN A 779 -10.81 -20.08 4.65
C ASN A 779 -11.26 -21.36 3.93
N ILE A 780 -10.32 -22.24 3.62
CA ILE A 780 -10.58 -23.42 2.79
C ILE A 780 -10.96 -24.62 3.67
N GLY A 781 -12.08 -25.27 3.36
CA GLY A 781 -12.69 -26.35 4.12
C GLY A 781 -11.91 -27.67 4.08
N VAL A 782 -11.67 -28.26 5.23
CA VAL A 782 -11.17 -29.64 5.36
C VAL A 782 -12.03 -30.42 6.35
N PRO A 783 -12.33 -31.70 6.04
CA PRO A 783 -13.12 -32.55 6.93
C PRO A 783 -12.23 -33.30 7.93
N THR A 784 -12.69 -33.44 9.17
CA THR A 784 -12.12 -34.36 10.18
C THR A 784 -12.93 -35.66 10.30
N TYR A 785 -13.67 -35.99 9.24
CA TYR A 785 -14.52 -37.17 9.13
C TYR A 785 -14.34 -37.81 7.75
N GLY A 786 -14.86 -39.02 7.60
CA GLY A 786 -14.84 -39.74 6.33
C GLY A 786 -16.23 -40.03 5.77
N ARG A 787 -16.24 -40.27 4.45
CA ARG A 787 -17.39 -40.82 3.72
C ARG A 787 -17.17 -42.30 3.46
N THR A 788 -18.17 -43.11 3.77
CA THR A 788 -18.07 -44.58 3.71
C THR A 788 -18.98 -45.17 2.65
N PHE A 789 -18.54 -46.27 2.07
CA PHE A 789 -19.16 -46.92 0.93
C PHE A 789 -19.09 -48.44 1.14
N THR A 790 -20.11 -49.15 0.65
CA THR A 790 -20.10 -50.60 0.53
C THR A 790 -19.80 -50.96 -0.92
N LEU A 791 -18.68 -51.63 -1.17
CA LEU A 791 -18.23 -52.04 -2.49
C LEU A 791 -19.12 -53.15 -3.03
N SER A 792 -19.46 -53.09 -4.31
CA SER A 792 -20.15 -54.20 -4.99
C SER A 792 -19.25 -55.42 -5.16
N ASN A 793 -17.93 -55.24 -5.14
CA ASN A 793 -16.93 -56.30 -5.22
C ASN A 793 -15.72 -55.95 -4.33
N PRO A 794 -15.46 -56.69 -3.23
CA PRO A 794 -14.31 -56.46 -2.34
C PRO A 794 -12.94 -56.44 -3.02
N ASN A 795 -12.79 -57.12 -4.17
CA ASN A 795 -11.54 -57.17 -4.92
C ASN A 795 -11.33 -55.95 -5.82
N ASN A 796 -12.36 -55.11 -6.02
CA ASN A 796 -12.26 -53.84 -6.71
C ASN A 796 -12.46 -52.70 -5.70
N HIS A 797 -11.36 -52.23 -5.12
CA HIS A 797 -11.35 -51.25 -4.04
C HIS A 797 -10.65 -49.94 -4.44
N GLY A 798 -10.43 -49.71 -5.74
CA GLY A 798 -9.85 -48.47 -6.25
C GLY A 798 -10.80 -47.28 -6.14
N VAL A 799 -10.29 -46.07 -6.39
CA VAL A 799 -11.14 -44.88 -6.55
C VAL A 799 -11.90 -45.00 -7.88
N GLY A 800 -13.22 -44.81 -7.86
CA GLY A 800 -14.13 -45.08 -8.98
C GLY A 800 -14.66 -46.51 -9.02
N ALA A 801 -14.44 -47.31 -7.98
CA ALA A 801 -14.98 -48.66 -7.87
C ALA A 801 -16.51 -48.64 -7.66
N PRO A 802 -17.29 -49.54 -8.29
CA PRO A 802 -18.74 -49.59 -8.10
C PRO A 802 -19.15 -49.91 -6.66
N ILE A 803 -20.21 -49.25 -6.19
CA ILE A 803 -20.75 -49.43 -4.83
C ILE A 803 -22.16 -50.02 -4.87
N SER A 804 -22.53 -50.73 -3.82
CA SER A 804 -23.89 -51.25 -3.58
C SER A 804 -24.70 -50.37 -2.63
N GLY A 805 -24.04 -49.43 -1.94
CA GLY A 805 -24.69 -48.45 -1.08
C GLY A 805 -23.73 -47.76 -0.12
N ALA A 806 -24.31 -47.11 0.89
CA ALA A 806 -23.57 -46.48 1.98
C ALA A 806 -22.83 -47.52 2.83
N GLY A 807 -21.68 -47.13 3.38
CA GLY A 807 -21.00 -47.96 4.37
C GLY A 807 -21.76 -48.00 5.68
N VAL A 808 -21.55 -49.07 6.46
CA VAL A 808 -22.22 -49.30 7.74
C VAL A 808 -22.01 -48.12 8.70
N ALA A 809 -23.05 -47.82 9.48
CA ALA A 809 -23.03 -46.78 10.48
C ALA A 809 -21.91 -46.98 11.52
N GLY A 810 -21.20 -45.89 11.85
CA GLY A 810 -20.21 -45.88 12.93
C GLY A 810 -20.83 -46.15 14.30
N THR A 811 -20.04 -46.67 15.23
CA THR A 811 -20.46 -46.98 16.61
C THR A 811 -21.04 -45.76 17.34
N TYR A 812 -20.44 -44.59 17.16
CA TYR A 812 -20.79 -43.34 17.83
C TYR A 812 -21.49 -42.34 16.90
N THR A 813 -21.09 -42.25 15.63
CA THR A 813 -21.79 -41.37 14.67
C THR A 813 -23.17 -41.90 14.30
N LYS A 814 -23.36 -43.23 14.35
CA LYS A 814 -24.64 -43.93 14.10
C LYS A 814 -25.32 -43.52 12.78
N THR A 815 -24.53 -43.11 11.78
CA THR A 815 -25.00 -42.63 10.49
C THR A 815 -24.34 -43.42 9.38
N GLU A 816 -25.12 -44.07 8.52
CA GLU A 816 -24.58 -44.77 7.34
C GLU A 816 -23.91 -43.78 6.38
N GLY A 817 -22.82 -44.18 5.74
CA GLY A 817 -22.10 -43.35 4.78
C GLY A 817 -21.26 -42.22 5.40
N PHE A 818 -21.18 -42.12 6.74
CA PHE A 818 -20.49 -41.07 7.46
C PHE A 818 -19.81 -41.61 8.73
N ILE A 819 -18.54 -41.29 8.93
CA ILE A 819 -17.75 -41.85 10.04
C ILE A 819 -16.78 -40.81 10.62
N ALA A 820 -16.64 -40.74 11.95
CA ALA A 820 -15.70 -39.82 12.59
C ALA A 820 -14.26 -40.34 12.51
N TYR A 821 -13.26 -39.46 12.59
CA TYR A 821 -11.87 -39.88 12.48
C TYR A 821 -11.44 -40.88 13.57
N TYR A 822 -11.91 -40.74 14.81
CA TYR A 822 -11.59 -41.71 15.86
C TYR A 822 -12.15 -43.13 15.55
N GLU A 823 -13.29 -43.22 14.87
CA GLU A 823 -13.84 -44.51 14.40
C GLU A 823 -13.05 -45.06 13.20
N ILE A 824 -12.62 -44.19 12.29
CA ILE A 824 -11.72 -44.56 11.18
C ILE A 824 -10.40 -45.11 11.73
N CYS A 825 -9.83 -44.44 12.72
CA CYS A 825 -8.61 -44.88 13.37
C CYS A 825 -8.78 -46.27 14.02
N HIS A 826 -9.92 -46.55 14.67
CA HIS A 826 -10.24 -47.90 15.15
C HIS A 826 -10.38 -48.91 14.02
N PHE A 827 -11.03 -48.55 12.90
CA PHE A 827 -11.13 -49.39 11.71
C PHE A 827 -9.73 -49.78 11.18
N LEU A 828 -8.81 -48.81 11.10
CA LEU A 828 -7.43 -49.04 10.67
C LEU A 828 -6.68 -49.99 11.63
N ARG A 829 -6.80 -49.76 12.95
CA ARG A 829 -6.18 -50.64 13.97
C ARG A 829 -6.74 -52.06 13.96
N ASN A 830 -7.99 -52.22 13.55
CA ASN A 830 -8.65 -53.52 13.40
C ASN A 830 -8.39 -54.16 12.02
N GLY A 831 -7.26 -53.86 11.37
CA GLY A 831 -6.82 -54.52 10.13
C GLY A 831 -7.39 -53.90 8.85
N GLY A 832 -7.80 -52.63 8.88
CA GLY A 832 -8.11 -51.86 7.68
C GLY A 832 -6.84 -51.46 6.92
N THR A 833 -6.84 -51.60 5.60
CA THR A 833 -5.70 -51.25 4.74
C THR A 833 -5.83 -49.81 4.29
N THR A 834 -4.81 -48.99 4.55
CA THR A 834 -4.73 -47.61 4.00
C THR A 834 -4.04 -47.62 2.65
N VAL A 835 -4.61 -46.89 1.69
CA VAL A 835 -4.03 -46.64 0.38
C VAL A 835 -3.88 -45.14 0.18
N TRP A 836 -2.70 -44.72 -0.28
CA TRP A 836 -2.43 -43.33 -0.63
C TRP A 836 -2.66 -43.10 -2.12
N ASP A 837 -3.61 -42.23 -2.45
CA ASP A 837 -3.83 -41.81 -3.83
C ASP A 837 -2.87 -40.65 -4.18
N ASN A 838 -1.84 -40.98 -4.97
CA ASN A 838 -0.86 -40.00 -5.42
C ASN A 838 -1.40 -38.99 -6.43
N LEU A 839 -2.52 -39.27 -7.11
CA LEU A 839 -3.11 -38.38 -8.11
C LEU A 839 -3.88 -37.26 -7.42
N GLN A 840 -4.80 -37.60 -6.52
CA GLN A 840 -5.67 -36.63 -5.85
C GLN A 840 -5.15 -36.15 -4.48
N LYS A 841 -4.01 -36.71 -4.02
CA LYS A 841 -3.31 -36.38 -2.77
C LYS A 841 -4.14 -36.61 -1.51
N ALA A 842 -4.92 -37.69 -1.49
CA ALA A 842 -5.79 -38.07 -0.39
C ALA A 842 -5.66 -39.57 -0.06
N PRO A 843 -5.82 -39.99 1.19
CA PRO A 843 -5.90 -41.39 1.54
C PRO A 843 -7.33 -41.93 1.40
N TYR A 844 -7.43 -43.22 1.16
CA TYR A 844 -8.63 -43.99 1.48
C TYR A 844 -8.23 -45.26 2.25
N ALA A 845 -9.20 -45.90 2.89
CA ALA A 845 -9.00 -47.17 3.57
C ALA A 845 -10.08 -48.18 3.18
N TYR A 846 -9.73 -49.46 3.20
CA TYR A 846 -10.70 -50.52 2.93
C TYR A 846 -10.44 -51.78 3.76
N LYS A 847 -11.50 -52.57 3.95
CA LYS A 847 -11.47 -53.89 4.59
C LYS A 847 -12.67 -54.70 4.14
N GLY A 848 -12.44 -55.77 3.38
CA GLY A 848 -13.53 -56.49 2.72
C GLY A 848 -14.26 -55.58 1.74
N ASP A 849 -15.58 -55.49 1.84
CA ASP A 849 -16.45 -54.59 1.07
C ASP A 849 -16.54 -53.16 1.65
N HIS A 850 -15.97 -52.89 2.83
CA HIS A 850 -16.04 -51.55 3.42
C HIS A 850 -14.94 -50.66 2.84
N TRP A 851 -15.32 -49.47 2.37
CA TRP A 851 -14.41 -48.47 1.81
C TRP A 851 -14.65 -47.10 2.45
N ILE A 852 -13.58 -46.39 2.81
CA ILE A 852 -13.62 -45.14 3.57
C ILE A 852 -12.71 -44.12 2.91
N SER A 853 -13.25 -43.00 2.43
CA SER A 853 -12.43 -41.81 2.14
C SER A 853 -12.35 -40.94 3.37
N TYR A 854 -11.16 -40.44 3.70
CA TYR A 854 -10.91 -39.64 4.89
C TYR A 854 -9.68 -38.75 4.71
N GLU A 855 -9.38 -37.92 5.69
CA GLU A 855 -8.13 -37.16 5.77
C GLU A 855 -7.17 -37.80 6.76
N ASN A 856 -5.87 -37.75 6.46
CA ASN A 856 -4.82 -38.02 7.44
C ASN A 856 -3.87 -36.83 7.55
N GLU A 857 -2.89 -36.93 8.44
CA GLU A 857 -1.94 -35.87 8.71
C GLU A 857 -1.19 -35.42 7.45
N LYS A 858 -0.88 -36.37 6.55
CA LYS A 858 -0.18 -36.11 5.28
C LYS A 858 -1.04 -35.34 4.29
N SER A 859 -2.31 -35.71 4.09
CA SER A 859 -3.19 -34.98 3.16
C SER A 859 -3.50 -33.58 3.66
N LEU A 860 -3.73 -33.42 4.96
CA LEU A 860 -3.94 -32.10 5.57
C LEU A 860 -2.70 -31.20 5.47
N GLN A 861 -1.50 -31.75 5.67
CA GLN A 861 -0.26 -31.00 5.49
C GLN A 861 -0.14 -30.48 4.04
N LEU A 862 -0.36 -31.33 3.04
CA LEU A 862 -0.29 -30.94 1.62
C LEU A 862 -1.32 -29.86 1.27
N LYS A 863 -2.54 -29.98 1.79
CA LYS A 863 -3.59 -28.96 1.60
C LYS A 863 -3.22 -27.64 2.24
N VAL A 864 -2.72 -27.67 3.47
CA VAL A 864 -2.25 -26.46 4.17
C VAL A 864 -1.10 -25.80 3.42
N GLU A 865 -0.13 -26.56 2.92
CA GLU A 865 0.96 -26.05 2.10
C GLU A 865 0.44 -25.38 0.82
N TRP A 866 -0.55 -25.99 0.15
CA TRP A 866 -1.22 -25.40 -1.01
C TRP A 866 -1.97 -24.11 -0.65
N ILE A 867 -2.72 -24.09 0.46
CA ILE A 867 -3.44 -22.91 0.98
C ILE A 867 -2.47 -21.75 1.22
N LYS A 868 -1.32 -22.03 1.86
CA LYS A 868 -0.26 -21.05 2.12
C LYS A 868 0.34 -20.52 0.83
N LYS A 869 0.67 -21.40 -0.11
CA LYS A 869 1.27 -21.05 -1.41
C LYS A 869 0.36 -20.15 -2.23
N ARG A 870 -0.96 -20.34 -2.15
CA ARG A 870 -1.97 -19.54 -2.88
C ARG A 870 -2.39 -18.26 -2.15
N GLY A 871 -1.90 -18.02 -0.93
CA GLY A 871 -2.18 -16.79 -0.18
C GLY A 871 -3.59 -16.72 0.41
N PHE A 872 -4.24 -17.87 0.62
CA PHE A 872 -5.52 -17.94 1.32
C PHE A 872 -5.36 -17.60 2.80
N GLY A 873 -6.39 -17.02 3.40
CA GLY A 873 -6.26 -16.49 4.75
C GLY A 873 -6.46 -17.48 5.90
N GLY A 874 -6.80 -18.75 5.62
CA GLY A 874 -6.89 -19.79 6.65
C GLY A 874 -7.51 -21.11 6.20
N VAL A 875 -7.81 -21.95 7.18
CA VAL A 875 -8.45 -23.27 7.04
C VAL A 875 -9.78 -23.26 7.79
N MET A 876 -10.83 -23.75 7.15
CA MET A 876 -12.13 -24.06 7.76
C MET A 876 -12.14 -25.55 8.12
N ILE A 877 -12.50 -25.89 9.35
CA ILE A 877 -12.41 -27.26 9.89
C ILE A 877 -13.81 -27.73 10.30
N TRP A 878 -14.33 -28.72 9.59
CA TRP A 878 -15.58 -29.38 9.92
C TRP A 878 -15.30 -30.84 10.33
N SER A 879 -15.32 -31.19 11.62
CA SER A 879 -15.58 -30.37 12.82
C SER A 879 -14.76 -30.86 14.03
N LEU A 880 -14.71 -30.07 15.12
CA LEU A 880 -13.91 -30.39 16.31
C LEU A 880 -14.26 -31.73 16.94
N ASP A 881 -15.55 -32.05 16.98
CA ASP A 881 -16.10 -33.24 17.65
C ASP A 881 -15.92 -34.54 16.86
N LEU A 882 -15.43 -34.46 15.62
CA LEU A 882 -15.23 -35.60 14.73
C LEU A 882 -13.74 -36.02 14.64
N ASP A 883 -12.83 -35.16 15.07
CA ASP A 883 -11.43 -35.54 15.33
C ASP A 883 -11.34 -36.33 16.65
N ASP A 884 -10.22 -37.00 16.91
CA ASP A 884 -10.02 -37.76 18.15
C ASP A 884 -9.71 -36.85 19.34
N PHE A 885 -10.70 -36.06 19.76
CA PHE A 885 -10.58 -35.08 20.84
C PHE A 885 -10.28 -35.70 22.21
N ALA A 886 -10.65 -36.96 22.41
CA ALA A 886 -10.47 -37.70 23.66
C ALA A 886 -9.19 -38.56 23.66
N GLY A 887 -8.50 -38.70 22.52
CA GLY A 887 -7.32 -39.56 22.39
C GLY A 887 -7.66 -41.05 22.49
N MET A 888 -8.88 -41.42 22.10
CA MET A 888 -9.44 -42.76 22.18
C MET A 888 -8.69 -43.74 21.28
N CYS A 889 -8.14 -43.24 20.18
CA CYS A 889 -7.40 -44.00 19.20
C CYS A 889 -5.95 -43.52 19.13
N GLY A 890 -5.14 -43.95 20.11
CA GLY A 890 -3.69 -43.75 20.10
C GLY A 890 -3.14 -42.75 21.09
N GLY A 891 -3.96 -42.26 22.01
CA GLY A 891 -3.53 -41.46 23.15
C GLY A 891 -3.25 -39.99 22.83
N GLN A 892 -3.08 -39.62 21.56
CA GLN A 892 -2.96 -38.23 21.12
C GLN A 892 -4.35 -37.63 20.90
N LYS A 893 -4.60 -36.47 21.52
CA LYS A 893 -5.83 -35.69 21.26
C LYS A 893 -5.69 -34.86 19.99
N TYR A 894 -6.77 -34.75 19.22
CA TYR A 894 -6.88 -33.94 18.01
C TYR A 894 -5.75 -34.14 16.98
N PRO A 895 -5.43 -35.38 16.57
CA PRO A 895 -4.31 -35.65 15.65
C PRO A 895 -4.42 -34.89 14.33
N LEU A 896 -5.61 -34.81 13.73
CA LEU A 896 -5.80 -34.12 12.45
C LEU A 896 -5.69 -32.61 12.59
N ILE A 897 -6.37 -32.02 13.57
CA ILE A 897 -6.35 -30.58 13.81
C ILE A 897 -4.96 -30.14 14.27
N THR A 898 -4.26 -30.94 15.07
CA THR A 898 -2.86 -30.70 15.45
C THR A 898 -1.96 -30.69 14.22
N SER A 899 -2.16 -31.59 13.25
CA SER A 899 -1.42 -31.55 11.98
C SER A 899 -1.63 -30.22 11.23
N ILE A 900 -2.88 -29.74 11.16
CA ILE A 900 -3.20 -28.42 10.56
C ILE A 900 -2.49 -27.28 11.31
N VAL A 901 -2.56 -27.28 12.65
CA VAL A 901 -1.90 -26.27 13.49
C VAL A 901 -0.40 -26.25 13.23
N ASN A 902 0.25 -27.42 13.18
CA ASN A 902 1.68 -27.54 12.92
C ASN A 902 2.03 -27.06 11.49
N ALA A 903 1.25 -27.45 10.49
CA ALA A 903 1.47 -27.05 9.10
C ALA A 903 1.25 -25.54 8.85
N LEU A 904 0.36 -24.88 9.61
CA LEU A 904 0.14 -23.44 9.54
C LEU A 904 1.18 -22.64 10.34
N SER A 905 1.71 -23.20 11.43
CA SER A 905 2.70 -22.55 12.31
C SER A 905 4.12 -22.61 11.75
N THR A 906 4.38 -23.54 10.84
CA THR A 906 5.61 -23.56 10.03
C THR A 906 5.49 -22.49 8.95
N THR A 907 6.53 -21.68 8.67
CA THR A 907 6.58 -20.89 7.41
C THR A 907 6.51 -21.84 6.21
N PRO A 908 5.98 -21.44 5.03
CA PRO A 908 5.94 -22.33 3.87
C PRO A 908 7.34 -22.87 3.58
N THR A 909 7.52 -24.16 3.81
CA THR A 909 8.61 -24.97 3.26
C THR A 909 8.20 -25.37 1.86
N PRO A 910 8.84 -24.86 0.79
CA PRO A 910 9.00 -25.67 -0.40
C PRO A 910 9.86 -26.86 0.04
N GLY A 911 9.27 -28.05 0.13
CA GLY A 911 9.92 -29.35 0.28
C GLY A 911 11.18 -29.40 1.16
N GLY A 912 11.03 -29.86 2.41
CA GLY A 912 12.17 -30.30 3.22
C GLY A 912 13.10 -29.19 3.70
N ASN A 913 13.61 -29.33 4.91
CA ASN A 913 14.41 -28.31 5.57
C ASN A 913 15.81 -28.20 4.92
N PHE A 914 15.95 -27.43 3.84
CA PHE A 914 17.24 -27.10 3.19
C PHE A 914 17.62 -25.62 3.28
N LYS A 915 16.77 -24.77 3.90
CA LYS A 915 17.06 -23.34 4.08
C LYS A 915 18.31 -23.07 4.91
N ASP A 916 18.67 -23.96 5.83
CA ASP A 916 19.94 -23.87 6.56
C ASP A 916 21.07 -24.70 5.92
N ALA A 917 20.76 -25.58 4.96
CA ALA A 917 21.76 -26.48 4.36
C ALA A 917 22.82 -25.72 3.54
N CYS A 918 22.47 -24.57 2.95
CA CYS A 918 23.37 -23.73 2.19
C CYS A 918 23.94 -22.53 2.96
N LYS A 919 23.52 -22.33 4.22
CA LYS A 919 23.77 -21.10 4.99
C LYS A 919 25.23 -20.83 5.31
N ASN A 920 26.10 -21.84 5.15
CA ASN A 920 27.56 -21.75 5.22
C ASN A 920 28.26 -22.59 4.13
N LYS A 921 27.57 -22.90 3.02
CA LYS A 921 28.16 -23.65 1.90
C LYS A 921 28.50 -22.69 0.75
N PRO A 922 29.66 -22.83 0.10
CA PRO A 922 29.96 -22.13 -1.14
C PRO A 922 28.91 -22.35 -2.21
N ASN A 923 28.93 -21.49 -3.24
CA ASN A 923 28.11 -21.72 -4.42
C ASN A 923 28.52 -23.04 -5.08
N GLY A 924 27.57 -23.93 -5.32
CA GLY A 924 27.86 -25.25 -5.85
C GLY A 924 26.72 -26.23 -5.67
N ASN A 925 26.86 -27.40 -6.28
CA ASN A 925 25.91 -28.49 -6.17
C ASN A 925 26.37 -29.42 -5.05
N TYR A 926 25.43 -29.95 -4.27
CA TYR A 926 25.69 -30.84 -3.14
C TYR A 926 24.74 -32.05 -3.21
N PRO A 927 25.19 -33.23 -2.75
CA PRO A 927 24.33 -34.41 -2.71
C PRO A 927 23.23 -34.24 -1.67
N ILE A 928 22.04 -34.76 -1.97
CA ILE A 928 20.96 -34.86 -0.98
C ILE A 928 20.99 -36.27 -0.39
N PRO A 929 21.02 -36.42 0.96
CA PRO A 929 21.05 -37.74 1.59
C PRO A 929 19.88 -38.62 1.10
N HIS A 930 20.20 -39.86 0.71
CA HIS A 930 19.23 -40.85 0.22
C HIS A 930 18.53 -40.50 -1.11
N GLN A 931 18.99 -39.47 -1.83
CA GLN A 931 18.52 -39.11 -3.17
C GLN A 931 19.69 -39.06 -4.15
N CYS A 932 19.62 -39.86 -5.21
CA CYS A 932 20.63 -39.93 -6.27
C CYS A 932 20.18 -39.25 -7.57
N LYS A 933 18.88 -38.97 -7.69
CA LYS A 933 18.26 -38.31 -8.85
C LYS A 933 18.16 -36.80 -8.67
N GLU A 934 18.36 -36.32 -7.46
CA GLU A 934 18.19 -34.93 -7.07
C GLU A 934 19.45 -34.46 -6.33
N TYR A 935 19.78 -33.18 -6.48
CA TYR A 935 20.92 -32.54 -5.83
C TYR A 935 20.55 -31.14 -5.36
N LEU A 936 21.21 -30.67 -4.31
CA LEU A 936 21.01 -29.35 -3.72
C LEU A 936 21.99 -28.35 -4.35
N GLN A 937 21.49 -27.40 -5.11
CA GLN A 937 22.27 -26.26 -5.61
C GLN A 937 22.23 -25.12 -4.60
N CYS A 938 23.38 -24.74 -4.05
CA CYS A 938 23.56 -23.57 -3.22
C CYS A 938 24.01 -22.38 -4.06
N LEU A 939 23.31 -21.25 -3.98
CA LEU A 939 23.69 -19.97 -4.58
C LEU A 939 23.46 -18.86 -3.55
N TYR A 940 24.54 -18.17 -3.16
CA TYR A 940 24.55 -17.05 -2.23
C TYR A 940 23.85 -17.36 -0.90
N GLY A 941 24.11 -18.55 -0.35
CA GLY A 941 23.50 -19.01 0.90
C GLY A 941 22.08 -19.55 0.76
N VAL A 942 21.50 -19.55 -0.44
CA VAL A 942 20.15 -20.06 -0.74
C VAL A 942 20.25 -21.41 -1.43
N GLY A 943 19.57 -22.43 -0.89
CA GLY A 943 19.55 -23.78 -1.45
C GLY A 943 18.30 -24.08 -2.27
N GLN A 944 18.48 -24.65 -3.47
CA GLN A 944 17.42 -25.13 -4.35
C GLN A 944 17.68 -26.59 -4.74
N ILE A 945 16.66 -27.46 -4.68
CA ILE A 945 16.75 -28.84 -5.16
C ILE A 945 16.55 -28.86 -6.68
N ASN A 946 17.45 -29.52 -7.39
CA ASN A 946 17.38 -29.74 -8.84
C ASN A 946 17.44 -31.25 -9.14
N THR A 947 16.73 -31.69 -10.18
CA THR A 947 16.73 -33.10 -10.62
C THR A 947 17.71 -33.29 -11.78
N CYS A 948 18.47 -34.40 -11.77
CA CYS A 948 19.36 -34.77 -12.88
C CYS A 948 18.55 -35.12 -14.14
N PRO A 949 19.12 -34.92 -15.35
CA PRO A 949 18.49 -35.35 -16.60
C PRO A 949 18.15 -36.86 -16.62
N PRO A 950 17.19 -37.28 -17.47
CA PRO A 950 16.83 -38.68 -17.63
C PRO A 950 18.06 -39.58 -17.88
N HIS A 951 18.10 -40.76 -17.27
CA HIS A 951 19.23 -41.72 -17.33
C HIS A 951 20.55 -41.28 -16.69
N GLN A 952 20.52 -40.25 -15.82
CA GLN A 952 21.69 -39.80 -15.04
C GLN A 952 21.43 -39.82 -13.53
N ASN A 953 22.50 -39.94 -12.74
CA ASN A 953 22.52 -39.84 -11.28
C ASN A 953 23.51 -38.75 -10.86
N TYR A 954 23.21 -38.04 -9.79
CA TYR A 954 24.12 -37.07 -9.20
C TYR A 954 25.29 -37.79 -8.53
N TYR A 955 26.51 -37.46 -8.94
CA TYR A 955 27.73 -38.05 -8.41
C TYR A 955 28.43 -37.08 -7.45
N PRO A 956 28.43 -37.37 -6.13
CA PRO A 956 28.89 -36.43 -5.11
C PRO A 956 30.35 -35.98 -5.28
N ALA A 957 31.22 -36.86 -5.75
CA ALA A 957 32.65 -36.59 -5.89
C ALA A 957 32.98 -35.58 -7.01
N LEU A 958 32.14 -35.47 -8.03
CA LEU A 958 32.31 -34.55 -9.15
C LEU A 958 31.37 -33.35 -9.10
N HIS A 959 30.52 -33.28 -8.07
CA HIS A 959 29.49 -32.25 -7.91
C HIS A 959 28.55 -32.07 -9.13
N THR A 960 28.33 -33.12 -9.94
CA THR A 960 27.55 -33.05 -11.20
C THR A 960 26.78 -34.35 -11.48
N CYS A 961 25.85 -34.31 -12.44
CA CYS A 961 25.13 -35.49 -12.92
C CYS A 961 25.98 -36.29 -13.90
N THR A 962 26.03 -37.61 -13.72
CA THR A 962 26.76 -38.55 -14.58
C THR A 962 25.84 -39.69 -15.05
N PRO A 963 26.15 -40.36 -16.18
CA PRO A 963 25.35 -41.50 -16.65
C PRO A 963 25.19 -42.58 -15.59
N GLU A 964 24.00 -43.20 -15.52
CA GLU A 964 23.69 -44.27 -14.53
C GLU A 964 24.69 -45.43 -14.52
N VAL A 965 25.29 -45.72 -15.68
CA VAL A 965 26.29 -46.80 -15.85
C VAL A 965 27.58 -46.52 -15.07
N SER A 966 27.91 -45.25 -14.84
CA SER A 966 29.12 -44.82 -14.13
C SER A 966 28.92 -44.70 -12.61
N TYR A 967 27.68 -44.48 -12.15
CA TYR A 967 27.34 -44.40 -10.73
C TYR A 967 25.89 -44.84 -10.47
N PRO A 968 25.65 -46.09 -10.05
CA PRO A 968 24.30 -46.64 -9.85
C PRO A 968 23.66 -46.18 -8.54
N CYS A 969 22.36 -45.90 -8.57
CA CYS A 969 21.60 -45.42 -7.42
C CYS A 969 21.24 -46.57 -6.45
N GLN A 970 21.72 -46.53 -5.22
CA GLN A 970 21.43 -47.53 -4.19
C GLN A 970 20.60 -46.92 -3.03
N PRO A 971 19.46 -47.51 -2.64
CA PRO A 971 18.70 -47.11 -1.46
C PRO A 971 19.23 -47.85 -0.21
N ASN A 972 19.77 -47.09 0.74
CA ASN A 972 20.30 -47.50 2.07
C ASN A 972 21.75 -48.02 2.15
N PRO A 973 22.61 -47.28 2.85
CA PRO A 973 23.62 -47.86 3.73
C PRO A 973 23.16 -47.73 5.20
N THR A 974 23.01 -48.88 5.84
CA THR A 974 22.84 -49.07 7.29
C THR A 974 24.07 -48.56 8.07
N SER A 975 23.83 -47.79 9.14
CA SER A 975 24.69 -47.44 10.30
C SER A 975 26.20 -47.13 10.14
N PRO A 976 26.76 -46.25 11.01
CA PRO A 976 28.08 -45.65 10.81
C PRO A 976 29.21 -46.63 11.15
N THR A 977 29.98 -47.03 10.14
CA THR A 977 31.30 -47.63 10.35
C THR A 977 32.29 -46.52 10.68
N VAL A 978 32.78 -46.54 11.92
CA VAL A 978 33.86 -45.68 12.43
C VAL A 978 35.09 -45.82 11.55
N ILE A 979 35.49 -44.74 10.87
CA ILE A 979 36.87 -44.55 10.40
C ILE A 979 37.52 -43.57 11.37
N LYS A 980 38.39 -44.08 12.25
CA LYS A 980 39.29 -43.28 13.08
C LYS A 980 40.28 -42.56 12.17
N THR A 981 40.14 -41.25 12.01
CA THR A 981 41.25 -40.37 11.64
C THR A 981 41.71 -39.60 12.87
N ARG A 982 43.03 -39.54 13.04
CA ARG A 982 43.73 -38.97 14.20
C ARG A 982 43.36 -37.49 14.35
N GLY A 983 42.59 -37.16 15.38
CA GLY A 983 42.46 -35.80 15.90
C GLY A 983 42.53 -35.87 17.42
N HIS A 984 43.41 -35.08 18.02
CA HIS A 984 43.40 -34.83 19.46
C HIS A 984 42.03 -34.29 19.88
N ASP A 985 41.50 -34.80 20.98
CA ASP A 985 40.28 -34.28 21.58
C ASP A 985 40.57 -32.90 22.18
N ILE A 986 39.96 -31.87 21.61
CA ILE A 986 40.15 -30.47 22.01
C ILE A 986 39.04 -29.98 22.95
N THR A 987 38.07 -30.81 23.36
CA THR A 987 36.89 -30.36 24.14
C THR A 987 37.24 -29.61 25.43
N ASN A 988 38.38 -29.91 26.06
CA ASN A 988 38.86 -29.25 27.27
C ASN A 988 40.07 -28.31 27.05
N PHE A 989 40.42 -27.99 25.80
CA PHE A 989 41.64 -27.26 25.45
C PHE A 989 41.75 -25.88 26.15
N CYS A 990 40.63 -25.19 26.37
CA CYS A 990 40.58 -23.85 26.96
C CYS A 990 40.40 -23.83 28.49
N GLN A 991 40.29 -24.98 29.16
CA GLN A 991 39.91 -25.08 30.57
C GLN A 991 40.93 -24.42 31.54
N PHE A 992 42.17 -24.21 31.10
CA PHE A 992 43.25 -23.55 31.87
C PHE A 992 44.07 -22.56 31.03
N LYS A 993 43.53 -22.08 29.90
CA LYS A 993 44.18 -21.09 29.04
C LYS A 993 43.50 -19.74 29.19
N SER A 994 44.28 -18.67 29.15
CA SER A 994 43.73 -17.32 29.07
C SER A 994 43.00 -17.12 27.73
N ASP A 995 42.04 -16.21 27.72
CA ASP A 995 41.30 -15.91 26.49
C ASP A 995 42.25 -15.46 25.37
N GLY A 996 42.05 -15.96 24.16
CA GLY A 996 42.93 -15.71 23.01
C GLY A 996 42.96 -16.83 21.96
N LEU A 997 43.70 -16.59 20.87
CA LEU A 997 43.82 -17.49 19.73
C LEU A 997 45.06 -18.40 19.82
N TYR A 998 44.88 -19.70 19.61
CA TYR A 998 45.89 -20.75 19.73
C TYR A 998 45.93 -21.61 18.47
N GLU A 999 47.09 -22.19 18.14
CA GLU A 999 47.17 -23.18 17.05
C GLU A 999 46.32 -24.41 17.34
N SER A 1000 45.68 -24.96 16.30
CA SER A 1000 45.00 -26.24 16.45
C SER A 1000 46.01 -27.39 16.39
N PRO A 1001 45.92 -28.38 17.28
CA PRO A 1001 46.74 -29.59 17.22
C PRO A 1001 46.31 -30.57 16.12
N ASN A 1002 45.17 -30.31 15.45
CA ASN A 1002 44.56 -31.27 14.52
C ASN A 1002 44.77 -30.92 13.05
N ALA A 1003 44.88 -29.64 12.69
CA ALA A 1003 45.27 -29.22 11.35
C ALA A 1003 45.81 -27.78 11.31
N CYS A 1004 46.67 -27.50 10.35
CA CYS A 1004 47.38 -26.22 10.25
C CYS A 1004 46.52 -25.06 9.74
N ASN A 1005 45.41 -25.36 9.06
CA ASN A 1005 44.46 -24.38 8.57
C ASN A 1005 43.33 -24.08 9.58
N GLU A 1006 43.46 -24.56 10.82
CA GLU A 1006 42.55 -24.24 11.92
C GLU A 1006 43.31 -23.74 13.14
N TYR A 1007 42.60 -22.97 13.96
CA TYR A 1007 43.08 -22.38 15.20
C TYR A 1007 41.94 -22.36 16.22
N ILE A 1008 42.27 -22.36 17.50
CA ILE A 1008 41.32 -22.42 18.60
C ILE A 1008 41.22 -21.04 19.25
N ASP A 1009 40.02 -20.48 19.28
CA ASP A 1009 39.67 -19.32 20.09
C ASP A 1009 39.15 -19.77 21.46
N CYS A 1010 39.94 -19.51 22.48
CA CYS A 1010 39.50 -19.64 23.86
C CYS A 1010 38.87 -18.33 24.31
N THR A 1011 37.58 -18.36 24.64
CA THR A 1011 36.89 -17.23 25.25
C THR A 1011 36.01 -17.72 26.41
N PHE A 1012 36.21 -17.18 27.62
CA PHE A 1012 35.58 -17.61 28.86
C PHE A 1012 35.75 -19.12 29.16
N GLY A 1013 36.93 -19.66 28.86
CA GLY A 1013 37.25 -21.08 29.08
C GLY A 1013 36.54 -22.06 28.14
N LYS A 1014 35.81 -21.58 27.12
CA LYS A 1014 35.17 -22.39 26.09
C LYS A 1014 36.03 -22.48 24.83
N VAL A 1015 36.04 -23.67 24.22
CA VAL A 1015 36.80 -23.99 23.01
C VAL A 1015 35.96 -23.67 21.79
N ASN A 1016 36.41 -22.72 20.97
CA ASN A 1016 35.81 -22.43 19.67
C ASN A 1016 36.85 -22.73 18.57
N LEU A 1017 36.60 -23.74 17.75
CA LEU A 1017 37.49 -24.08 16.63
C LEU A 1017 37.18 -23.20 15.43
N MET A 1018 38.20 -22.55 14.90
CA MET A 1018 38.14 -21.57 13.82
C MET A 1018 38.99 -22.07 12.65
N LEU A 1019 38.56 -21.79 11.43
CA LEU A 1019 39.30 -22.15 10.21
C LEU A 1019 39.85 -20.89 9.55
N CYS A 1020 41.08 -20.97 9.07
CA CYS A 1020 41.64 -20.00 8.15
C CYS A 1020 40.92 -20.05 6.80
N GLN A 1021 40.88 -18.92 6.08
CA GLN A 1021 40.33 -18.90 4.71
C GLN A 1021 41.08 -19.89 3.81
N GLN A 1022 40.38 -20.39 2.79
CA GLN A 1022 40.83 -21.51 1.96
C GLN A 1022 42.24 -21.27 1.38
N GLY A 1023 43.18 -22.16 1.71
CA GLY A 1023 44.60 -22.08 1.30
C GLY A 1023 45.54 -21.39 2.29
N LEU A 1024 45.01 -20.80 3.37
CA LEU A 1024 45.78 -20.16 4.43
C LEU A 1024 45.91 -21.05 5.67
N TYR A 1025 47.01 -20.87 6.40
CA TYR A 1025 47.48 -21.63 7.54
C TYR A 1025 47.63 -20.65 8.71
N PHE A 1026 47.28 -21.05 9.93
CA PHE A 1026 47.32 -20.15 11.07
C PHE A 1026 48.75 -20.02 11.60
N ASP A 1027 49.26 -18.79 11.71
CA ASP A 1027 50.53 -18.54 12.38
C ASP A 1027 50.29 -18.19 13.88
N PRO A 1028 50.71 -19.06 14.82
CA PRO A 1028 50.50 -18.84 16.25
C PRO A 1028 51.29 -17.66 16.82
N LYS A 1029 52.30 -17.13 16.11
CA LYS A 1029 53.07 -15.97 16.56
C LYS A 1029 52.35 -14.66 16.28
N SER A 1030 51.92 -14.45 15.04
CA SER A 1030 51.22 -13.23 14.63
C SER A 1030 49.72 -13.26 14.94
N LYS A 1031 49.14 -14.45 15.18
CA LYS A 1031 47.69 -14.68 15.36
C LYS A 1031 46.85 -14.42 14.10
N TYR A 1032 47.47 -14.49 12.92
CA TYR A 1032 46.82 -14.33 11.62
C TYR A 1032 47.04 -15.55 10.72
N CYS A 1033 46.18 -15.69 9.71
CA CYS A 1033 46.30 -16.75 8.71
C CYS A 1033 47.09 -16.27 7.49
N PHE A 1034 48.12 -17.00 7.09
CA PHE A 1034 48.97 -16.70 5.92
C PHE A 1034 49.02 -17.88 4.96
N TYR A 1035 49.53 -17.70 3.74
CA TYR A 1035 49.64 -18.81 2.80
C TYR A 1035 50.62 -19.88 3.31
N LYS A 1036 50.40 -21.13 2.90
CA LYS A 1036 51.13 -22.32 3.40
C LYS A 1036 52.66 -22.19 3.36
N ASP A 1037 53.19 -21.44 2.41
CA ASP A 1037 54.62 -21.15 2.21
C ASP A 1037 55.20 -20.15 3.22
N GLN A 1038 54.34 -19.39 3.91
CA GLN A 1038 54.69 -18.37 4.89
C GLN A 1038 54.55 -18.87 6.34
N VAL A 1039 53.90 -20.02 6.55
CA VAL A 1039 53.66 -20.60 7.88
C VAL A 1039 54.35 -21.95 7.97
N ARG A 1040 55.24 -22.11 8.95
CA ARG A 1040 55.88 -23.41 9.20
C ARG A 1040 54.89 -24.34 9.89
N CYS A 1041 54.23 -25.20 9.13
CA CYS A 1041 53.39 -26.25 9.68
C CYS A 1041 53.77 -27.64 9.15
N GLN A 1042 53.91 -28.61 10.06
CA GLN A 1042 54.36 -29.97 9.75
C GLN A 1042 53.18 -30.91 9.50
N ASP A 1043 52.68 -30.92 8.27
CA ASP A 1043 51.82 -32.02 7.79
C ASP A 1043 52.69 -33.05 7.05
N GLY A 1044 52.66 -34.31 7.49
CA GLY A 1044 53.56 -35.37 7.00
C GLY A 1044 53.41 -35.76 5.52
N GLY A 1045 54.45 -35.45 4.73
CA GLY A 1045 54.90 -36.10 3.46
C GLY A 1045 54.12 -35.76 2.17
N THR A 1046 54.68 -35.36 1.02
CA THR A 1046 56.07 -35.18 0.53
C THR A 1046 56.03 -34.16 -0.65
N VAL A 1047 57.13 -33.45 -0.83
CA VAL A 1047 57.38 -32.21 -1.60
C VAL A 1047 57.68 -32.44 -3.10
N ILE A 1048 57.34 -31.50 -4.00
CA ILE A 1048 58.22 -30.95 -5.09
C ILE A 1048 57.87 -29.46 -5.33
N PRO A 1049 58.85 -28.53 -5.52
CA PRO A 1049 58.88 -27.25 -4.79
C PRO A 1049 58.96 -25.96 -5.64
N HIS A 1050 58.91 -24.84 -4.91
CA HIS A 1050 59.06 -23.43 -5.32
C HIS A 1050 60.50 -23.06 -5.79
N ASP A 1051 61.37 -24.06 -5.99
CA ASP A 1051 62.84 -23.93 -6.00
C ASP A 1051 63.45 -24.35 -7.35
N PHE A 1052 62.63 -24.54 -8.39
CA PHE A 1052 63.04 -25.10 -9.69
C PHE A 1052 64.26 -24.38 -10.31
N CYS A 1053 64.41 -23.09 -10.06
CA CYS A 1053 65.44 -22.24 -10.61
C CYS A 1053 66.67 -22.04 -9.71
N ALA A 1054 66.67 -22.54 -8.47
CA ALA A 1054 67.67 -22.21 -7.46
C ALA A 1054 69.13 -22.51 -7.87
N ASN A 1055 69.35 -23.45 -8.80
CA ASN A 1055 70.67 -23.79 -9.35
C ASN A 1055 70.70 -23.84 -10.89
N LYS A 1056 69.76 -23.15 -11.56
CA LYS A 1056 69.69 -23.08 -13.02
C LYS A 1056 70.11 -21.68 -13.48
N PRO A 1057 70.91 -21.56 -14.55
CA PRO A 1057 71.22 -20.25 -15.12
C PRO A 1057 69.94 -19.59 -15.63
N ASP A 1058 69.96 -18.26 -15.67
CA ASP A 1058 68.82 -17.47 -16.13
C ASP A 1058 68.41 -17.89 -17.54
N GLY A 1059 67.12 -18.12 -17.73
CA GLY A 1059 66.59 -18.67 -18.97
C GLY A 1059 65.22 -19.31 -18.83
N PHE A 1060 64.72 -19.83 -19.94
CA PHE A 1060 63.41 -20.44 -20.02
C PHE A 1060 63.52 -21.97 -20.04
N TYR A 1061 62.69 -22.64 -19.25
CA TYR A 1061 62.75 -24.09 -19.05
C TYR A 1061 61.36 -24.71 -19.12
N ALA A 1062 61.22 -25.82 -19.83
CA ALA A 1062 59.92 -26.51 -19.93
C ALA A 1062 59.39 -26.96 -18.55
N HIS A 1063 58.08 -26.86 -18.36
CA HIS A 1063 57.43 -27.36 -17.16
C HIS A 1063 57.37 -28.90 -17.20
N PRO A 1064 57.81 -29.61 -16.15
CA PRO A 1064 58.08 -31.06 -16.20
C PRO A 1064 56.83 -31.94 -16.37
N ALA A 1065 55.63 -31.41 -16.07
CA ALA A 1065 54.37 -32.13 -16.16
C ALA A 1065 53.34 -31.50 -17.11
N GLU A 1066 53.59 -30.30 -17.63
CA GLU A 1066 52.59 -29.53 -18.38
C GLU A 1066 53.26 -28.85 -19.56
N CYS A 1067 53.28 -29.48 -20.73
CA CYS A 1067 54.08 -29.04 -21.88
C CYS A 1067 53.73 -27.64 -22.44
N HIS A 1068 52.53 -27.14 -22.16
CA HIS A 1068 52.06 -25.81 -22.58
C HIS A 1068 52.49 -24.73 -21.59
N LYS A 1069 53.22 -25.11 -20.54
CA LYS A 1069 53.76 -24.23 -19.51
C LYS A 1069 55.28 -24.35 -19.47
N TYR A 1070 55.91 -23.28 -19.02
CA TYR A 1070 57.34 -23.20 -18.84
C TYR A 1070 57.67 -22.30 -17.65
N TYR A 1071 58.89 -22.42 -17.14
CA TYR A 1071 59.43 -21.60 -16.09
C TYR A 1071 60.43 -20.62 -16.65
N ILE A 1072 60.36 -19.38 -16.19
CA ILE A 1072 61.43 -18.41 -16.32
C ILE A 1072 62.26 -18.50 -15.04
N CYS A 1073 63.54 -18.80 -15.21
CA CYS A 1073 64.53 -18.63 -14.15
C CYS A 1073 65.20 -17.29 -14.31
N SER A 1074 65.16 -16.46 -13.27
CA SER A 1074 66.00 -15.27 -13.19
C SER A 1074 66.56 -15.09 -11.78
N ASN A 1075 67.88 -15.02 -11.66
CA ASN A 1075 68.63 -14.94 -10.41
C ASN A 1075 68.17 -15.98 -9.37
N GLY A 1076 67.97 -17.23 -9.81
CA GLY A 1076 67.52 -18.32 -8.95
C GLY A 1076 66.02 -18.35 -8.64
N ALA A 1077 65.26 -17.32 -9.02
CA ALA A 1077 63.81 -17.25 -8.79
C ALA A 1077 63.03 -17.93 -9.92
N THR A 1078 61.99 -18.71 -9.56
CA THR A 1078 61.12 -19.43 -10.50
C THR A 1078 59.81 -18.70 -10.73
N THR A 1079 59.56 -18.31 -11.99
CA THR A 1079 58.27 -17.74 -12.42
C THR A 1079 57.61 -18.65 -13.44
N LYS A 1080 56.37 -19.09 -13.20
CA LYS A 1080 55.63 -19.99 -14.10
C LYS A 1080 54.84 -19.20 -15.16
N MET A 1081 54.99 -19.60 -16.41
CA MET A 1081 54.36 -18.98 -17.59
C MET A 1081 53.65 -20.03 -18.44
N THR A 1082 52.69 -19.59 -19.27
CA THR A 1082 51.90 -20.45 -20.16
C THR A 1082 52.02 -19.94 -21.59
N CYS A 1083 52.20 -20.85 -22.56
CA CYS A 1083 52.19 -20.51 -23.98
C CYS A 1083 50.78 -20.13 -24.47
N LEU A 1084 50.71 -19.36 -25.56
CA LEU A 1084 49.43 -18.98 -26.18
C LEU A 1084 48.71 -20.22 -26.74
N ASN A 1085 47.38 -20.15 -26.82
CA ASN A 1085 46.52 -21.28 -27.17
C ASN A 1085 46.97 -22.00 -28.46
N GLY A 1086 47.19 -23.32 -28.34
CA GLY A 1086 47.62 -24.19 -29.44
C GLY A 1086 49.13 -24.33 -29.61
N GLN A 1087 49.94 -23.66 -28.77
CA GLN A 1087 51.40 -23.77 -28.76
C GLN A 1087 51.91 -24.57 -27.55
N ILE A 1088 53.02 -25.26 -27.73
CA ILE A 1088 53.75 -25.95 -26.65
C ILE A 1088 55.15 -25.35 -26.52
N PHE A 1089 55.73 -25.45 -25.32
CA PHE A 1089 57.05 -24.90 -25.05
C PHE A 1089 58.12 -25.94 -25.39
N GLU A 1090 58.83 -25.75 -26.50
CA GLU A 1090 59.85 -26.67 -27.02
C GLU A 1090 61.02 -25.84 -27.58
N ASN A 1091 62.27 -26.30 -27.41
CA ASN A 1091 63.47 -25.54 -27.81
C ASN A 1091 63.57 -24.11 -27.22
N ASN A 1092 63.18 -23.95 -25.96
CA ASN A 1092 63.23 -22.69 -25.20
C ASN A 1092 62.37 -21.53 -25.75
N HIS A 1093 61.35 -21.82 -26.57
CA HIS A 1093 60.31 -20.86 -26.94
C HIS A 1093 58.97 -21.56 -27.20
N CYS A 1094 57.87 -20.80 -27.21
CA CYS A 1094 56.56 -21.34 -27.56
C CYS A 1094 56.43 -21.47 -29.08
N GLN A 1095 56.10 -22.67 -29.57
CA GLN A 1095 55.90 -22.92 -31.00
C GLN A 1095 54.70 -23.83 -31.25
N VAL A 1096 54.13 -23.75 -32.45
CA VAL A 1096 53.07 -24.66 -32.89
C VAL A 1096 53.73 -25.97 -33.28
N SER A 1097 53.40 -27.04 -32.56
CA SER A 1097 53.97 -28.38 -32.78
C SER A 1097 52.84 -29.36 -33.00
N ASN A 1098 53.01 -30.30 -33.94
CA ASN A 1098 52.03 -31.36 -34.22
C ASN A 1098 52.11 -32.53 -33.21
N LYS A 1099 52.96 -32.44 -32.20
CA LYS A 1099 53.04 -33.43 -31.12
C LYS A 1099 51.96 -33.14 -30.08
N VAL A 1100 51.19 -34.17 -29.73
CA VAL A 1100 50.20 -34.11 -28.65
C VAL A 1100 50.92 -34.20 -27.31
N CYS A 1101 50.58 -33.27 -26.42
CA CYS A 1101 50.78 -33.45 -24.99
C CYS A 1101 49.58 -34.15 -24.38
#